data_AF-A0A8X7Y2N7-F1
#
_entry.id   AF-A0A8X7Y2N7-F1
#
_cell.length_a   1.000
_cell.length_b   1.000
_cell.length_c   1.000
_cell.angle_alpha   90.00
_cell.angle_beta   90.00
_cell.angle_gamma   90.00
#
_symmetry.space_group_name_H-M   'P 1'
#
loop_
_entity.id
_entity.type
_entity.pdbx_description
1 polymer ?
#
loop_
_entity_poly.entity_id
_entity_poly.type
_entity_poly.pdbx_seq_one_letter_code
_entity_poly.pdbx_strand_id
1 'polypeptide(L)'
;MYASLRRLLNNGNWNWKSRTVVFSTVDDSNDSSANMVDDDDGFMLRGTEDLVIEENELVATKKALYEARARQEAIEKERDQLLEELAQSQAKQQEHVATILRDKEVAITELEAAKSLFHNKLQESVEERFTLESKLVLAKQDAVELAVQVEKLAEIAFQQATSHILEDAQRRVSAAETSAAEAAFHIEEQIRIATEGTILSIVEQSKDAIEKALDVAEKAGDYATRAVAVFTDGINPVDEIASVQSENIKLQGILNDLESQLLITRNEIAKLKVELEQVNAQAKASELRAEDAEKALLEFQESNREMTIQREEEINSLLEKMKKDAAEKKKAASKAFKAELESIKAAIKAAKETAHSRNEAYMRRCEALQRSLRASEAASKMWKHRAEIAESLLLKEEEDEDAIYIVNGGRIDLLTDDDSQKWKLLSDGPRRETPQWMARRIRSIRPRFPPRKIDVSEALTSNFRPLDLPKPDEVWSIAQEKLKERDTLIEHVIEKETIEKKRKALERALQRKTIQWQKTPEETKLEPGTGTGREIVVSTVYRLDLKTDECINSLVLPSARSIVNTFVLMILNLPLLKFQGFNWESWRKQWYLDLAPKAADLSRCGVTAVWLPPPTESVAPQGYMPSDLYNLNSAYGSVEELKHCIEEMHSQDLLALGDVVLNHRCAQKQSPNGVWNIYGGKLAWGPEAIVCDDPNFQGKGNPSSGDVFHAAPNIDHSQDFVRRDIKDWLNWLRNDIGFDGWRLDFVRGFSGTYVKEYIESSNPAFAIGEYWDSLAYEHGSLCYNQDVHRQRIVNWINATGGTSSAFDVTTKGILHSALHNQYWRLIDPQGKPTGVMGWWPSRAVTFLENHDTGSTQGHWPFPRDKLTQGYAYILTHPGTPTIFYDHFYDFGFRDVITELIEARRRAGIHCRSSVKIYHANNEGYVAQIGDALVMKLGQFDWNPSKEINLDGSWQKFVDKGSDYQLWLRQ
;
A
#
# COMPACT_ATOMS: atom_id res chain seq x y z
N MET A 1 -18.39 -51.49 -29.01
CA MET A 1 -19.80 -51.67 -29.43
C MET A 1 -20.16 -50.49 -30.32
N TYR A 2 -20.58 -50.59 -31.57
CA TYR A 2 -20.87 -51.70 -32.46
C TYR A 2 -20.90 -51.10 -33.89
N ALA A 3 -20.23 -51.73 -34.86
CA ALA A 3 -20.53 -51.72 -36.32
C ALA A 3 -20.79 -50.36 -37.02
N SER A 4 -19.95 -49.84 -37.93
CA SER A 4 -19.56 -50.48 -39.20
C SER A 4 -20.54 -51.54 -39.70
N LEU A 5 -21.66 -51.13 -40.27
CA LEU A 5 -22.31 -51.85 -41.35
C LEU A 5 -23.21 -50.84 -42.08
N ARG A 6 -22.77 -50.40 -43.26
CA ARG A 6 -23.15 -51.05 -44.53
C ARG A 6 -24.55 -50.62 -44.93
N ARG A 7 -24.61 -49.90 -46.04
CA ARG A 7 -25.10 -50.45 -47.33
C ARG A 7 -26.58 -50.14 -47.49
N LEU A 8 -27.08 -49.76 -48.65
CA LEU A 8 -26.62 -49.86 -50.03
C LEU A 8 -27.26 -48.65 -50.73
N LEU A 9 -26.55 -47.84 -51.51
CA LEU A 9 -26.10 -48.17 -52.87
C LEU A 9 -27.24 -48.71 -53.74
N ASN A 10 -27.63 -47.94 -54.74
CA ASN A 10 -27.35 -48.34 -56.13
C ASN A 10 -27.68 -47.14 -57.03
N ASN A 11 -26.64 -46.54 -57.60
CA ASN A 11 -26.04 -46.88 -58.91
C ASN A 11 -26.88 -46.25 -60.02
N GLY A 12 -26.40 -45.20 -60.69
CA GLY A 12 -25.31 -45.26 -61.67
C GLY A 12 -25.97 -44.90 -63.02
N ASN A 13 -25.37 -44.28 -64.02
CA ASN A 13 -23.98 -44.22 -64.44
C ASN A 13 -24.00 -43.40 -65.74
N TRP A 14 -23.23 -42.32 -65.90
CA TRP A 14 -22.77 -41.89 -67.23
C TRP A 14 -21.36 -41.28 -67.09
N ASN A 15 -20.36 -42.14 -67.36
CA ASN A 15 -19.00 -41.80 -67.79
C ASN A 15 -18.99 -40.69 -68.84
N TRP A 16 -17.89 -39.93 -68.98
CA TRP A 16 -17.06 -39.92 -70.19
C TRP A 16 -15.63 -39.44 -69.85
N LYS A 17 -14.67 -40.07 -70.53
CA LYS A 17 -13.22 -40.06 -70.28
C LYS A 17 -12.49 -38.84 -70.88
N SER A 18 -11.44 -38.42 -70.18
CA SER A 18 -10.11 -37.97 -70.62
C SER A 18 -9.94 -37.18 -71.94
N ARG A 19 -9.37 -35.97 -71.83
CA ARG A 19 -8.08 -35.66 -72.49
C ARG A 19 -7.38 -34.48 -71.80
N THR A 20 -6.29 -34.82 -71.11
CA THR A 20 -5.30 -33.87 -70.60
C THR A 20 -4.38 -33.45 -71.76
N VAL A 21 -4.12 -32.15 -71.82
CA VAL A 21 -3.22 -31.46 -72.74
C VAL A 21 -1.77 -31.62 -72.26
N VAL A 22 -0.86 -32.12 -73.11
CA VAL A 22 0.60 -31.89 -72.96
C VAL A 22 1.25 -31.76 -74.35
N PHE A 23 2.16 -30.80 -74.43
CA PHE A 23 3.05 -30.34 -75.51
C PHE A 23 3.86 -31.41 -76.27
N SER A 24 4.19 -31.10 -77.53
CA SER A 24 5.43 -31.51 -78.24
C SER A 24 5.64 -30.59 -79.47
N THR A 25 6.60 -29.65 -79.41
CA THR A 25 7.91 -29.66 -80.12
C THR A 25 7.87 -29.69 -81.64
N VAL A 26 8.49 -28.65 -82.21
CA VAL A 26 8.98 -28.50 -83.58
C VAL A 26 10.16 -29.45 -83.82
N ASP A 27 10.18 -30.15 -84.96
CA ASP A 27 11.36 -30.23 -85.84
C ASP A 27 11.02 -30.78 -87.24
N ASP A 28 11.52 -30.04 -88.23
CA ASP A 28 12.11 -30.40 -89.52
C ASP A 28 11.45 -31.35 -90.57
N SER A 29 11.23 -30.71 -91.73
CA SER A 29 11.77 -31.06 -93.07
C SER A 29 11.02 -31.99 -94.04
N ASN A 30 10.96 -31.49 -95.29
CA ASN A 30 10.79 -32.13 -96.61
C ASN A 30 9.47 -32.89 -96.90
N ASP A 31 8.84 -32.82 -98.07
CA ASP A 31 9.33 -32.46 -99.41
C ASP A 31 8.15 -32.19 -100.38
N SER A 32 8.51 -31.75 -101.60
CA SER A 32 7.76 -31.77 -102.87
C SER A 32 6.82 -30.61 -103.23
N SER A 33 7.49 -29.55 -103.72
CA SER A 33 7.28 -28.83 -104.98
C SER A 33 6.12 -29.18 -105.96
N ALA A 34 5.61 -28.08 -106.54
CA ALA A 34 5.30 -27.83 -107.96
C ALA A 34 3.89 -28.12 -108.51
N ASN A 35 3.24 -27.03 -108.98
CA ASN A 35 2.57 -26.80 -110.28
C ASN A 35 1.46 -25.75 -110.05
N MET A 36 1.64 -24.45 -110.38
CA MET A 36 1.50 -23.85 -111.72
C MET A 36 0.51 -24.58 -112.63
N VAL A 37 -0.71 -24.04 -112.73
CA VAL A 37 -1.55 -24.04 -113.93
C VAL A 37 -2.32 -22.70 -113.94
N ASP A 38 -1.97 -21.86 -114.90
CA ASP A 38 -2.81 -20.79 -115.45
C ASP A 38 -4.08 -21.40 -116.04
N ASP A 39 -5.22 -20.74 -115.91
CA ASP A 39 -6.25 -20.79 -116.96
C ASP A 39 -6.97 -19.45 -117.02
N ASP A 40 -6.73 -18.82 -118.17
CA ASP A 40 -7.32 -17.64 -118.77
C ASP A 40 -8.59 -18.06 -119.55
N ASP A 41 -9.57 -17.16 -119.61
CA ASP A 41 -10.73 -17.08 -120.54
C ASP A 41 -11.89 -16.41 -119.78
N GLY A 42 -12.54 -15.34 -120.23
CA GLY A 42 -12.59 -14.71 -121.54
C GLY A 42 -14.01 -14.17 -121.78
N PHE A 43 -14.09 -12.90 -122.18
CA PHE A 43 -15.22 -12.24 -122.88
C PHE A 43 -16.54 -11.90 -122.14
N MET A 44 -16.86 -10.60 -122.05
CA MET A 44 -17.66 -9.91 -123.09
C MET A 44 -17.70 -8.38 -122.90
N LEU A 45 -17.35 -7.69 -123.98
CA LEU A 45 -17.38 -6.23 -124.17
C LEU A 45 -18.80 -5.71 -124.44
N ARG A 46 -19.17 -4.57 -123.85
CA ARG A 46 -20.10 -3.61 -124.47
C ARG A 46 -19.97 -2.22 -123.84
N GLY A 47 -19.68 -1.21 -124.69
CA GLY A 47 -19.99 0.19 -124.41
C GLY A 47 -18.80 1.11 -124.20
N THR A 48 -18.09 1.46 -125.27
CA THR A 48 -17.26 2.66 -125.36
C THR A 48 -18.17 3.87 -125.55
N GLU A 49 -18.31 4.70 -124.52
CA GLU A 49 -18.64 6.13 -124.67
C GLU A 49 -17.39 6.92 -124.27
N ASP A 50 -16.83 7.62 -125.26
CA ASP A 50 -15.75 8.58 -125.10
C ASP A 50 -16.21 9.70 -124.16
N LEU A 51 -15.78 9.64 -122.89
CA LEU A 51 -15.75 10.78 -121.99
C LEU A 51 -14.30 11.26 -121.91
N VAL A 52 -14.06 12.40 -122.56
CA VAL A 52 -12.85 13.19 -122.40
C VAL A 52 -12.80 13.64 -120.93
N ILE A 53 -12.05 12.91 -120.10
CA ILE A 53 -11.74 13.31 -118.73
C ILE A 53 -10.55 14.27 -118.82
N GLU A 54 -10.71 15.49 -118.31
CA GLU A 54 -9.59 16.41 -118.14
C GLU A 54 -8.52 15.75 -117.27
N GLU A 55 -7.31 15.61 -117.82
CA GLU A 55 -6.16 14.91 -117.20
C GLU A 55 -5.81 15.46 -115.80
N ASN A 56 -6.22 16.70 -115.50
CA ASN A 56 -6.05 17.35 -114.20
C ASN A 56 -7.03 16.84 -113.12
N GLU A 57 -8.27 16.48 -113.45
CA GLU A 57 -9.25 15.97 -112.47
C GLU A 57 -8.95 14.52 -112.06
N LEU A 58 -8.43 13.71 -112.98
CA LEU A 58 -8.02 12.32 -112.70
C LEU A 58 -6.78 12.24 -111.79
N VAL A 59 -5.84 13.20 -111.92
CA VAL A 59 -4.66 13.30 -111.06
C VAL A 59 -5.02 13.80 -109.67
N ALA A 60 -5.92 14.78 -109.57
CA ALA A 60 -6.40 15.30 -108.28
C ALA A 60 -7.17 14.22 -107.48
N THR A 61 -8.03 13.46 -108.14
CA THR A 61 -8.79 12.35 -107.51
C THR A 61 -7.87 11.20 -107.09
N LYS A 62 -6.87 10.81 -107.90
CA LYS A 62 -5.87 9.81 -107.50
C LYS A 62 -5.05 10.24 -106.28
N LYS A 63 -4.67 11.52 -106.20
CA LYS A 63 -3.95 12.07 -105.04
C LYS A 63 -4.82 12.06 -103.78
N ALA A 64 -6.08 12.49 -103.89
CA ALA A 64 -7.03 12.45 -102.77
C ALA A 64 -7.29 11.02 -102.28
N LEU A 65 -7.36 10.04 -103.19
CA LEU A 65 -7.56 8.63 -102.86
C LEU A 65 -6.32 8.02 -102.18
N TYR A 66 -5.11 8.40 -102.61
CA TYR A 66 -3.87 8.02 -101.94
C TYR A 66 -3.77 8.61 -100.52
N GLU A 67 -4.13 9.89 -100.36
CA GLU A 67 -4.15 10.55 -99.04
C GLU A 67 -5.22 9.94 -98.11
N ALA A 68 -6.40 9.58 -98.64
CA ALA A 68 -7.43 8.90 -97.87
C ALA A 68 -6.98 7.50 -97.42
N ARG A 69 -6.30 6.75 -98.30
CA ARG A 69 -5.76 5.42 -97.98
C ARG A 69 -4.65 5.48 -96.94
N ALA A 70 -3.76 6.47 -97.03
CA ALA A 70 -2.71 6.69 -96.03
C ALA A 70 -3.30 7.09 -94.66
N ARG A 71 -4.39 7.86 -94.63
CA ARG A 71 -5.11 8.17 -93.38
C ARG A 71 -5.78 6.93 -92.78
N GLN A 72 -6.35 6.07 -93.61
CA GLN A 72 -6.97 4.83 -93.15
C GLN A 72 -5.94 3.86 -92.56
N GLU A 73 -4.79 3.68 -93.21
CA GLU A 73 -3.69 2.87 -92.67
C GLU A 73 -3.14 3.45 -91.35
N ALA A 74 -3.07 4.77 -91.20
CA ALA A 74 -2.66 5.41 -89.95
C ALA A 74 -3.66 5.14 -88.82
N ILE A 75 -4.97 5.21 -89.09
CA ILE A 75 -6.03 4.91 -88.12
C ILE A 75 -6.03 3.43 -87.73
N GLU A 76 -5.83 2.52 -88.69
CA GLU A 76 -5.73 1.09 -88.42
C GLU A 76 -4.53 0.78 -87.52
N LYS A 77 -3.38 1.41 -87.77
CA LYS A 77 -2.20 1.26 -86.93
C LYS A 77 -2.40 1.80 -85.51
N GLU A 78 -3.09 2.93 -85.37
CA GLU A 78 -3.43 3.52 -84.06
C GLU A 78 -4.44 2.64 -83.29
N ARG A 79 -5.43 2.07 -83.99
CA ARG A 79 -6.36 1.08 -83.43
C ARG A 79 -5.63 -0.15 -82.91
N ASP A 80 -4.71 -0.71 -83.69
CA ASP A 80 -3.94 -1.90 -83.29
C ASP A 80 -3.06 -1.61 -82.07
N GLN A 81 -2.46 -0.42 -82.00
CA GLN A 81 -1.69 0.00 -80.82
C GLN A 81 -2.57 0.12 -79.57
N LEU A 82 -3.76 0.71 -79.69
CA LEU A 82 -4.69 0.83 -78.56
C LEU A 82 -5.25 -0.53 -78.10
N LEU A 83 -5.44 -1.48 -79.01
CA LEU A 83 -5.86 -2.84 -78.66
C LEU A 83 -4.77 -3.60 -77.88
N GLU A 84 -3.51 -3.43 -78.27
CA GLU A 84 -2.37 -4.00 -77.55
C GLU A 84 -2.23 -3.40 -76.14
N GLU A 85 -2.35 -2.07 -76.00
CA GLU A 85 -2.32 -1.40 -74.70
C GLU A 85 -3.48 -1.84 -73.80
N LEU A 86 -4.68 -2.04 -74.37
CA LEU A 86 -5.83 -2.58 -73.64
C LEU A 86 -5.58 -4.02 -73.17
N ALA A 87 -5.01 -4.87 -74.01
CA ALA A 87 -4.68 -6.26 -73.66
C ALA A 87 -3.64 -6.32 -72.52
N GLN A 88 -2.60 -5.48 -72.58
CA GLN A 88 -1.59 -5.38 -71.52
C GLN A 88 -2.16 -4.85 -70.20
N SER A 89 -3.07 -3.87 -70.27
CA SER A 89 -3.77 -3.34 -69.09
C SER A 89 -4.66 -4.40 -68.43
N GLN A 90 -5.41 -5.16 -69.24
CA GLN A 90 -6.25 -6.26 -68.74
C GLN A 90 -5.41 -7.38 -68.10
N ALA A 91 -4.26 -7.73 -68.68
CA ALA A 91 -3.36 -8.73 -68.11
C ALA A 91 -2.83 -8.31 -66.72
N LYS A 92 -2.39 -7.04 -66.58
CA LYS A 92 -1.96 -6.49 -65.27
C LYS A 92 -3.09 -6.48 -64.24
N GLN A 93 -4.31 -6.17 -64.66
CA GLN A 93 -5.47 -6.18 -63.77
C GLN A 93 -5.78 -7.60 -63.27
N GLN A 94 -5.67 -8.61 -64.14
CA GLN A 94 -5.86 -10.01 -63.75
C GLN A 94 -4.77 -10.49 -62.78
N GLU A 95 -3.51 -10.08 -62.99
CA GLU A 95 -2.40 -10.39 -62.07
C GLU A 95 -2.64 -9.77 -60.68
N HIS A 96 -3.04 -8.51 -60.60
CA HIS A 96 -3.36 -7.86 -59.33
C HIS A 96 -4.51 -8.55 -58.58
N VAL A 97 -5.56 -8.97 -59.30
CA VAL A 97 -6.67 -9.71 -58.69
C VAL A 97 -6.19 -11.07 -58.15
N ALA A 98 -5.32 -11.77 -58.87
CA ALA A 98 -4.76 -13.05 -58.43
C ALA A 98 -3.90 -12.90 -57.16
N THR A 99 -3.06 -11.86 -57.08
CA THR A 99 -2.25 -11.57 -55.89
C THR A 99 -3.11 -11.25 -54.67
N ILE A 100 -4.15 -10.41 -54.84
CA ILE A 100 -5.07 -10.06 -53.74
C ILE A 100 -5.81 -11.30 -53.21
N LEU A 101 -6.23 -12.21 -54.10
CA LEU A 101 -6.89 -13.44 -53.68
C LEU A 101 -5.94 -14.37 -52.90
N ARG A 102 -4.68 -14.48 -53.35
CA ARG A 102 -3.66 -15.28 -52.67
C ARG A 102 -3.34 -14.73 -51.27
N ASP A 103 -3.16 -13.42 -51.15
CA ASP A 103 -2.89 -12.78 -49.86
C ASP A 103 -4.06 -12.93 -48.88
N LYS A 104 -5.30 -12.86 -49.41
CA LYS A 104 -6.51 -13.11 -48.61
C LYS A 104 -6.58 -14.54 -48.09
N GLU A 105 -6.25 -15.54 -48.90
CA GLU A 105 -6.22 -16.95 -48.47
C GLU A 105 -5.18 -17.17 -47.38
N VAL A 106 -3.97 -16.63 -47.53
CA VAL A 106 -2.91 -16.72 -46.52
C VAL A 106 -3.38 -16.10 -45.19
N ALA A 107 -3.94 -14.88 -45.24
CA ALA A 107 -4.44 -14.21 -44.03
C ALA A 107 -5.57 -14.99 -43.33
N ILE A 108 -6.46 -15.64 -44.08
CA ILE A 108 -7.51 -16.49 -43.49
C ILE A 108 -6.88 -17.71 -42.79
N THR A 109 -5.91 -18.37 -43.41
CA THR A 109 -5.24 -19.54 -42.82
C THR A 109 -4.47 -19.20 -41.54
N GLU A 110 -3.79 -18.06 -41.51
CA GLU A 110 -3.09 -17.58 -40.31
C GLU A 110 -4.06 -17.25 -39.17
N LEU A 111 -5.21 -16.63 -39.50
CA LEU A 111 -6.24 -16.30 -38.52
C LEU A 111 -6.88 -17.57 -37.92
N GLU A 112 -7.13 -18.58 -38.75
CA GLU A 112 -7.68 -19.87 -38.29
C GLU A 112 -6.68 -20.62 -37.40
N ALA A 113 -5.39 -20.61 -37.74
CA ALA A 113 -4.33 -21.17 -36.91
C ALA A 113 -4.22 -20.45 -35.55
N ALA A 114 -4.24 -19.12 -35.55
CA ALA A 114 -4.20 -18.31 -34.32
C ALA A 114 -5.43 -18.57 -33.43
N LYS A 115 -6.62 -18.70 -34.03
CA LYS A 115 -7.85 -19.05 -33.32
C LYS A 115 -7.76 -20.44 -32.67
N SER A 116 -7.21 -21.43 -33.37
CA SER A 116 -7.02 -22.78 -32.84
C SER A 116 -6.03 -22.79 -31.66
N LEU A 117 -4.89 -22.09 -31.80
CA LEU A 117 -3.89 -21.95 -30.74
C LEU A 117 -4.49 -21.30 -29.48
N PHE A 118 -5.28 -20.24 -29.65
CA PHE A 118 -5.95 -19.56 -28.54
C PHE A 118 -6.94 -20.47 -27.82
N HIS A 119 -7.72 -21.27 -28.57
CA HIS A 119 -8.68 -22.20 -27.98
C HIS A 119 -7.99 -23.30 -27.15
N ASN A 120 -6.87 -23.84 -27.66
CA ASN A 120 -6.10 -24.85 -26.93
C ASN A 120 -5.49 -24.27 -25.63
N LYS A 121 -4.90 -23.07 -25.69
CA LYS A 121 -4.36 -22.39 -24.49
C LYS A 121 -5.45 -22.06 -23.47
N LEU A 122 -6.64 -21.67 -23.95
CA LEU A 122 -7.78 -21.40 -23.06
C LEU A 122 -8.23 -22.68 -22.35
N GLN A 123 -8.26 -23.81 -23.05
CA GLN A 123 -8.63 -25.09 -22.46
C GLN A 123 -7.61 -25.56 -21.41
N GLU A 124 -6.31 -25.45 -21.72
CA GLU A 124 -5.22 -25.76 -20.79
C GLU A 124 -5.30 -24.90 -19.52
N SER A 125 -5.52 -23.59 -19.67
CA SER A 125 -5.68 -22.67 -18.54
C SER A 125 -6.91 -22.98 -17.68
N VAL A 126 -8.01 -23.42 -18.28
CA VAL A 126 -9.21 -23.84 -17.55
C VAL A 126 -8.95 -25.12 -16.76
N GLU A 127 -8.27 -26.11 -17.35
CA GLU A 127 -7.90 -27.35 -16.68
C GLU A 127 -6.94 -27.10 -15.52
N GLU A 128 -5.92 -26.26 -15.70
CA GLU A 128 -5.03 -25.82 -14.62
C GLU A 128 -5.80 -25.15 -13.48
N ARG A 129 -6.74 -24.25 -13.79
CA ARG A 129 -7.57 -23.60 -12.77
C ARG A 129 -8.38 -24.61 -11.95
N PHE A 130 -8.99 -25.61 -12.59
CA PHE A 130 -9.71 -26.67 -11.89
C PHE A 130 -8.80 -27.49 -10.97
N THR A 131 -7.58 -27.82 -11.41
CA THR A 131 -6.63 -28.54 -10.54
C THR A 131 -6.17 -27.73 -9.33
N LEU A 132 -5.96 -26.42 -9.52
CA LEU A 132 -5.60 -25.50 -8.43
C LEU A 132 -6.75 -25.30 -7.44
N GLU A 133 -7.99 -25.15 -7.92
CA GLU A 133 -9.18 -25.08 -7.07
C GLU A 133 -9.34 -26.36 -6.23
N SER A 134 -9.12 -27.54 -6.81
CA SER A 134 -9.17 -28.80 -6.08
C SER A 134 -8.09 -28.88 -4.99
N LYS A 135 -6.86 -28.45 -5.28
CA LYS A 135 -5.77 -28.40 -4.29
C LYS A 135 -6.05 -27.39 -3.17
N LEU A 136 -6.66 -26.26 -3.51
CA LEU A 136 -7.06 -25.24 -2.54
C LEU A 136 -8.12 -25.76 -1.57
N VAL A 137 -9.10 -26.53 -2.04
CA VAL A 137 -10.13 -27.14 -1.18
C VAL A 137 -9.50 -28.12 -0.18
N LEU A 138 -8.56 -28.97 -0.63
CA LEU A 138 -7.84 -29.89 0.25
C LEU A 138 -6.99 -29.15 1.29
N ALA A 139 -6.24 -28.13 0.86
CA ALA A 139 -5.44 -27.31 1.79
C ALA A 139 -6.31 -26.58 2.83
N LYS A 140 -7.53 -26.16 2.46
CA LYS A 140 -8.49 -25.56 3.41
C LYS A 140 -8.99 -26.60 4.42
N GLN A 141 -9.24 -27.83 4.00
CA GLN A 141 -9.65 -28.92 4.89
C GLN A 141 -8.55 -29.22 5.93
N ASP A 142 -7.31 -29.36 5.49
CA ASP A 142 -6.16 -29.64 6.35
C ASP A 142 -5.90 -28.50 7.35
N ALA A 143 -6.06 -27.24 6.91
CA ALA A 143 -5.91 -26.08 7.77
C ALA A 143 -6.97 -26.02 8.89
N VAL A 144 -8.21 -26.45 8.60
CA VAL A 144 -9.27 -26.54 9.61
C VAL A 144 -8.96 -27.65 10.62
N GLU A 145 -8.50 -28.81 10.16
CA GLU A 145 -8.12 -29.90 11.06
C GLU A 145 -6.94 -29.53 11.97
N LEU A 146 -5.94 -28.82 11.43
CA LEU A 146 -4.81 -28.31 12.20
C LEU A 146 -5.25 -27.27 13.24
N ALA A 147 -6.19 -26.38 12.88
CA ALA A 147 -6.73 -25.38 13.81
C ALA A 147 -7.43 -26.04 15.01
N VAL A 148 -8.23 -27.09 14.77
CA VAL A 148 -8.90 -27.85 15.84
C VAL A 148 -7.88 -28.55 16.75
N GLN A 149 -6.79 -29.08 16.20
CA GLN A 149 -5.73 -29.69 17.01
C GLN A 149 -4.98 -28.67 17.89
N VAL A 150 -4.68 -27.48 17.34
CA VAL A 150 -4.02 -26.40 18.08
C VAL A 150 -4.91 -25.89 19.22
N GLU A 151 -6.21 -25.73 18.98
CA GLU A 151 -7.17 -25.32 20.02
C GLU A 151 -7.22 -26.33 21.17
N LYS A 152 -7.25 -27.63 20.85
CA LYS A 152 -7.23 -28.70 21.85
C LYS A 152 -5.93 -28.75 22.66
N LEU A 153 -4.78 -28.47 22.03
CA LEU A 153 -3.50 -28.38 22.74
C LEU A 153 -3.42 -27.14 23.64
N ALA A 154 -3.98 -26.02 23.21
CA ALA A 154 -4.05 -24.81 24.01
C ALA A 154 -4.93 -25.01 25.26
N GLU A 155 -6.05 -25.72 25.12
CA GLU A 155 -6.93 -26.07 26.25
C GLU A 155 -6.21 -26.95 27.29
N ILE A 156 -5.46 -27.96 26.84
CA ILE A 156 -4.66 -28.83 27.73
C ILE A 156 -3.56 -28.01 28.45
N ALA A 157 -2.85 -27.15 27.72
CA ALA A 157 -1.81 -26.31 28.30
C ALA A 157 -2.38 -25.33 29.34
N PHE A 158 -3.57 -24.78 29.09
CA PHE A 158 -4.25 -23.90 30.03
C PHE A 158 -4.64 -24.64 31.32
N GLN A 159 -5.21 -25.84 31.20
CA GLN A 159 -5.55 -26.68 32.36
C GLN A 159 -4.31 -27.03 33.21
N GLN A 160 -3.19 -27.36 32.56
CA GLN A 160 -1.93 -27.65 33.25
C GLN A 160 -1.36 -26.41 33.97
N ALA A 161 -1.40 -25.24 33.33
CA ALA A 161 -0.96 -23.99 33.94
C ALA A 161 -1.80 -23.61 35.16
N THR A 162 -3.14 -23.76 35.07
CA THR A 162 -4.03 -23.50 36.21
C THR A 162 -3.75 -24.44 37.39
N SER A 163 -3.50 -25.74 37.13
CA SER A 163 -3.15 -26.70 38.17
C SER A 163 -1.84 -26.35 38.87
N HIS A 164 -0.81 -25.94 38.11
CA HIS A 164 0.49 -25.58 38.68
C HIS A 164 0.42 -24.29 39.52
N ILE A 165 -0.37 -23.30 39.09
CA ILE A 165 -0.59 -22.07 39.88
C ILE A 165 -1.29 -22.39 41.20
N LEU A 166 -2.27 -23.30 41.18
CA LEU A 166 -2.98 -23.73 42.40
C LEU A 166 -2.05 -24.45 43.37
N GLU A 167 -1.19 -25.35 42.87
CA GLU A 167 -0.20 -26.05 43.70
C GLU A 167 0.85 -25.08 44.28
N ASP A 168 1.32 -24.09 43.52
CA ASP A 168 2.28 -23.10 44.00
C ASP A 168 1.66 -22.19 45.07
N ALA A 169 0.41 -21.76 44.87
CA ALA A 169 -0.33 -20.99 45.86
C ALA A 169 -0.50 -21.78 47.17
N GLN A 170 -0.83 -23.07 47.09
CA GLN A 170 -0.98 -23.93 48.26
C GLN A 170 0.33 -24.13 49.01
N ARG A 171 1.46 -24.29 48.30
CA ARG A 171 2.79 -24.38 48.92
C ARG A 171 3.21 -23.08 49.61
N ARG A 172 2.90 -21.92 49.03
CA ARG A 172 3.19 -20.61 49.64
C ARG A 172 2.38 -20.38 50.92
N VAL A 173 1.12 -20.80 50.95
CA VAL A 173 0.29 -20.74 52.16
C VAL A 173 0.87 -21.63 53.25
N SER A 174 1.21 -22.89 52.93
CA SER A 174 1.83 -23.79 53.91
C SER A 174 3.19 -23.27 54.43
N ALA A 175 4.00 -22.66 53.57
CA ALA A 175 5.28 -22.05 53.98
C ALA A 175 5.09 -20.84 54.93
N ALA A 176 4.05 -20.04 54.68
CA ALA A 176 3.69 -18.92 55.56
C ALA A 176 3.18 -19.42 56.92
N GLU A 177 2.37 -20.48 56.94
CA GLU A 177 1.90 -21.11 58.18
C GLU A 177 3.06 -21.70 59.01
N THR A 178 4.02 -22.37 58.37
CA THR A 178 5.21 -22.88 59.07
C THR A 178 6.07 -21.76 59.63
N SER A 179 6.26 -20.67 58.88
CA SER A 179 7.05 -19.52 59.36
C SER A 179 6.39 -18.80 60.52
N ALA A 180 5.06 -18.68 60.51
CA ALA A 180 4.30 -18.14 61.63
C ALA A 180 4.40 -19.03 62.88
N ALA A 181 4.37 -20.35 62.72
CA ALA A 181 4.52 -21.31 63.82
C ALA A 181 5.94 -21.27 64.43
N GLU A 182 6.98 -21.16 63.61
CA GLU A 182 8.37 -21.00 64.06
C GLU A 182 8.59 -19.69 64.82
N ALA A 183 7.99 -18.59 64.35
CA ALA A 183 8.04 -17.30 65.04
C ALA A 183 7.35 -17.36 66.41
N ALA A 184 6.19 -18.02 66.51
CA ALA A 184 5.49 -18.23 67.77
C ALA A 184 6.32 -19.06 68.75
N PHE A 185 6.92 -20.17 68.29
CA PHE A 185 7.77 -21.03 69.11
C PHE A 185 9.01 -20.27 69.66
N HIS A 186 9.64 -19.42 68.83
CA HIS A 186 10.77 -18.61 69.29
C HIS A 186 10.39 -17.59 70.36
N ILE A 187 9.20 -16.99 70.26
CA ILE A 187 8.71 -16.05 71.27
C ILE A 187 8.44 -16.79 72.59
N GLU A 188 7.80 -17.97 72.54
CA GLU A 188 7.56 -18.79 73.74
C GLU A 188 8.86 -19.23 74.42
N GLU A 189 9.86 -19.63 73.66
CA GLU A 189 11.15 -20.07 74.20
C GLU A 189 11.93 -18.90 74.87
N GLN A 190 11.89 -17.70 74.30
CA GLN A 190 12.49 -16.51 74.90
C GLN A 190 11.83 -16.16 76.24
N ILE A 191 10.49 -16.27 76.32
CA ILE A 191 9.75 -16.05 77.57
C ILE A 191 10.14 -17.12 78.60
N ARG A 192 10.24 -18.39 78.22
CA ARG A 192 10.63 -19.48 79.10
C ARG A 192 12.02 -19.27 79.70
N ILE A 193 13.01 -18.96 78.86
CA ILE A 193 14.40 -18.72 79.29
C ILE A 193 14.48 -17.52 80.25
N ALA A 194 13.80 -16.42 79.95
CA ALA A 194 13.77 -15.24 80.83
C ALA A 194 13.12 -15.55 82.20
N THR A 195 12.08 -16.39 82.19
CA THR A 195 11.37 -16.77 83.42
C THR A 195 12.19 -17.73 84.28
N GLU A 196 12.82 -18.75 83.68
CA GLU A 196 13.70 -19.70 84.38
C GLU A 196 14.94 -19.00 84.97
N GLY A 197 15.57 -18.08 84.24
CA GLY A 197 16.72 -17.31 84.75
C GLY A 197 16.36 -16.41 85.94
N THR A 198 15.16 -15.83 85.93
CA THR A 198 14.68 -14.98 87.04
C THR A 198 14.38 -15.82 88.28
N ILE A 199 13.77 -17.00 88.11
CA ILE A 199 13.46 -17.92 89.23
C ILE A 199 14.75 -18.47 89.85
N LEU A 200 15.73 -18.87 89.04
CA LEU A 200 17.03 -19.37 89.54
C LEU A 200 17.77 -18.31 90.37
N SER A 201 17.80 -17.07 89.89
CA SER A 201 18.40 -15.95 90.62
C SER A 201 17.75 -15.71 91.99
N ILE A 202 16.40 -15.76 92.05
CA ILE A 202 15.65 -15.59 93.30
C ILE A 202 15.92 -16.75 94.27
N VAL A 203 15.95 -17.99 93.77
CA VAL A 203 16.22 -19.18 94.60
C VAL A 203 17.63 -19.15 95.16
N GLU A 204 18.62 -18.73 94.38
CA GLU A 204 20.02 -18.66 94.80
C GLU A 204 20.25 -17.56 95.83
N GLN A 205 19.66 -16.38 95.63
CA GLN A 205 19.67 -15.31 96.63
C GLN A 205 18.95 -15.70 97.93
N SER A 206 17.84 -16.43 97.82
CA SER A 206 17.09 -16.91 98.99
C SER A 206 17.87 -17.97 99.76
N LYS A 207 18.59 -18.86 99.07
CA LYS A 207 19.45 -19.88 99.69
C LYS A 207 20.61 -19.25 100.46
N ASP A 208 21.29 -18.28 99.86
CA ASP A 208 22.43 -17.59 100.46
C ASP A 208 22.01 -16.77 101.70
N ALA A 209 20.80 -16.20 101.67
CA ALA A 209 20.20 -15.52 102.82
C ALA A 209 19.84 -16.49 103.95
N ILE A 210 19.32 -17.68 103.63
CA ILE A 210 18.97 -18.71 104.62
C ILE A 210 20.23 -19.31 105.26
N GLU A 211 21.29 -19.59 104.50
CA GLU A 211 22.57 -20.11 105.04
C GLU A 211 23.22 -19.09 105.98
N LYS A 212 23.20 -17.80 105.63
CA LYS A 212 23.68 -16.73 106.53
C LYS A 212 22.83 -16.60 107.78
N ALA A 213 21.51 -16.74 107.69
CA ALA A 213 20.63 -16.70 108.85
C ALA A 213 20.82 -17.91 109.77
N LEU A 214 21.11 -19.10 109.22
CA LEU A 214 21.41 -20.31 110.00
C LEU A 214 22.75 -20.17 110.76
N ASP A 215 23.80 -19.65 110.12
CA ASP A 215 25.11 -19.41 110.74
C ASP A 215 25.03 -18.38 111.89
N VAL A 216 24.18 -17.37 111.76
CA VAL A 216 23.90 -16.41 112.85
C VAL A 216 23.10 -17.07 113.99
N ALA A 217 22.13 -17.93 113.69
CA ALA A 217 21.34 -18.63 114.71
C ALA A 217 22.17 -19.68 115.48
N GLU A 218 23.09 -20.39 114.80
CA GLU A 218 23.99 -21.37 115.40
C GLU A 218 25.01 -20.69 116.32
N LYS A 219 25.58 -19.55 115.89
CA LYS A 219 26.42 -18.70 116.75
C LYS A 219 25.65 -18.14 117.95
N ALA A 220 24.40 -17.72 117.77
CA ALA A 220 23.55 -17.25 118.88
C ALA A 220 23.22 -18.37 119.90
N GLY A 221 23.07 -19.62 119.45
CA GLY A 221 22.93 -20.80 120.32
C GLY A 221 24.18 -21.07 121.16
N ASP A 222 25.37 -20.91 120.57
CA ASP A 222 26.66 -21.04 121.26
C ASP A 222 26.93 -19.91 122.28
N TYR A 223 26.42 -18.71 122.02
CA TYR A 223 26.46 -17.59 122.97
C TYR A 223 25.44 -17.73 124.11
N ALA A 224 24.24 -18.27 123.84
CA ALA A 224 23.25 -18.56 124.88
C ALA A 224 23.72 -19.68 125.82
N THR A 225 24.39 -20.70 125.28
CA THR A 225 24.96 -21.81 126.07
C THR A 225 26.15 -21.36 126.93
N ARG A 226 26.95 -20.38 126.44
CA ARG A 226 28.02 -19.73 127.23
C ARG A 226 27.49 -18.72 128.24
N ALA A 227 26.43 -17.98 127.94
CA ALA A 227 25.83 -17.00 128.86
C ALA A 227 25.19 -17.66 130.09
N VAL A 228 24.65 -18.88 129.96
CA VAL A 228 24.14 -19.65 131.12
C VAL A 228 25.27 -20.23 131.98
N ALA A 229 26.48 -20.42 131.43
CA ALA A 229 27.64 -20.94 132.15
C ALA A 229 28.49 -19.87 132.86
N VAL A 230 28.26 -18.57 132.63
CA VAL A 230 29.11 -17.46 133.14
C VAL A 230 28.45 -16.68 134.29
N PHE A 231 27.28 -17.10 134.79
CA PHE A 231 26.67 -16.49 136.00
C PHE A 231 27.40 -16.79 137.32
N THR A 232 28.51 -17.54 137.27
CA THR A 232 29.43 -17.75 138.39
C THR A 232 30.86 -17.35 137.99
N ASP A 233 31.11 -16.05 137.97
CA ASP A 233 32.27 -15.41 138.61
C ASP A 233 32.45 -14.03 137.96
N GLY A 234 32.24 -12.99 138.77
CA GLY A 234 32.36 -11.62 138.31
C GLY A 234 33.79 -11.26 137.95
N ILE A 235 33.96 -10.36 136.97
CA ILE A 235 35.00 -9.33 136.89
C ILE A 235 34.75 -8.39 135.67
N ASN A 236 34.97 -7.09 135.93
CA ASN A 236 35.27 -5.91 135.10
C ASN A 236 34.36 -5.43 133.93
N PRO A 237 33.61 -4.31 134.10
CA PRO A 237 32.79 -3.71 133.05
C PRO A 237 33.53 -2.80 132.05
N VAL A 238 34.87 -2.72 132.05
CA VAL A 238 35.61 -1.75 131.21
C VAL A 238 36.09 -2.34 129.88
N ASP A 239 36.50 -3.61 129.85
CA ASP A 239 36.95 -4.28 128.61
C ASP A 239 35.77 -4.69 127.71
N GLU A 240 34.60 -5.04 128.29
CA GLU A 240 33.38 -5.27 127.52
C GLU A 240 32.84 -3.99 126.87
N ILE A 241 32.93 -2.83 127.53
CA ILE A 241 32.50 -1.55 126.94
C ILE A 241 33.40 -1.18 125.75
N ALA A 242 34.71 -1.43 125.83
CA ALA A 242 35.63 -1.18 124.71
C ALA A 242 35.42 -2.16 123.54
N SER A 243 35.14 -3.44 123.83
CA SER A 243 34.80 -4.44 122.81
C SER A 243 33.47 -4.13 122.12
N VAL A 244 32.44 -3.81 122.90
CA VAL A 244 31.12 -3.40 122.40
C VAL A 244 31.21 -2.10 121.60
N GLN A 245 32.04 -1.12 122.00
CA GLN A 245 32.28 0.09 121.20
C GLN A 245 32.99 -0.21 119.88
N SER A 246 33.96 -1.12 119.86
CA SER A 246 34.64 -1.53 118.63
C SER A 246 33.70 -2.25 117.65
N GLU A 247 32.86 -3.14 118.16
CA GLU A 247 31.82 -3.80 117.36
C GLU A 247 30.76 -2.81 116.88
N ASN A 248 30.38 -1.82 117.70
CA ASN A 248 29.40 -0.81 117.31
C ASN A 248 29.95 0.11 116.20
N ILE A 249 31.26 0.43 116.20
CA ILE A 249 31.91 1.16 115.09
C ILE A 249 31.95 0.31 113.82
N LYS A 250 32.23 -1.00 113.92
CA LYS A 250 32.18 -1.91 112.77
C LYS A 250 30.77 -2.04 112.20
N LEU A 251 29.76 -2.19 113.06
CA LEU A 251 28.36 -2.26 112.67
C LEU A 251 27.89 -0.94 112.04
N GLN A 252 28.32 0.22 112.55
CA GLN A 252 28.07 1.50 111.90
C GLN A 252 28.74 1.61 110.52
N GLY A 253 29.94 1.07 110.35
CA GLY A 253 30.60 1.01 109.04
C GLY A 253 29.82 0.16 108.03
N ILE A 254 29.35 -1.01 108.44
CA ILE A 254 28.51 -1.88 107.60
C ILE A 254 27.16 -1.24 107.31
N LEU A 255 26.55 -0.57 108.31
CA LEU A 255 25.29 0.14 108.13
C LEU A 255 25.41 1.26 107.09
N ASN A 256 26.49 2.06 107.15
CA ASN A 256 26.75 3.12 106.18
C ASN A 256 27.01 2.58 104.77
N ASP A 257 27.70 1.43 104.65
CA ASP A 257 27.93 0.79 103.35
C ASP A 257 26.63 0.23 102.75
N LEU A 258 25.80 -0.41 103.58
CA LEU A 258 24.46 -0.86 103.18
C LEU A 258 23.54 0.31 102.82
N GLU A 259 23.58 1.42 103.56
CA GLU A 259 22.83 2.63 103.21
C GLU A 259 23.29 3.23 101.87
N SER A 260 24.59 3.19 101.58
CA SER A 260 25.13 3.63 100.29
C SER A 260 24.66 2.74 99.13
N GLN A 261 24.71 1.41 99.30
CA GLN A 261 24.21 0.46 98.31
C GLN A 261 22.70 0.58 98.10
N LEU A 262 21.94 0.82 99.17
CA LEU A 262 20.50 1.04 99.11
C LEU A 262 20.20 2.35 98.38
N LEU A 263 21.01 3.40 98.56
CA LEU A 263 20.86 4.65 97.81
C LEU A 263 21.14 4.47 96.31
N ILE A 264 22.18 3.71 95.95
CA ILE A 264 22.52 3.41 94.54
C ILE A 264 21.40 2.61 93.88
N THR A 265 20.95 1.53 94.50
CA THR A 265 19.85 0.70 93.96
C THR A 265 18.54 1.48 93.86
N ARG A 266 18.26 2.38 94.81
CA ARG A 266 17.07 3.26 94.75
C ARG A 266 17.14 4.26 93.61
N ASN A 267 18.33 4.78 93.29
CA ASN A 267 18.55 5.64 92.12
C ASN A 267 18.41 4.86 90.80
N GLU A 268 18.90 3.62 90.74
CA GLU A 268 18.72 2.75 89.57
C GLU A 268 17.25 2.40 89.34
N ILE A 269 16.51 2.06 90.41
CA ILE A 269 15.06 1.84 90.33
C ILE A 269 14.34 3.10 89.86
N ALA A 270 14.73 4.28 90.36
CA ALA A 270 14.15 5.54 89.90
C ALA A 270 14.43 5.81 88.41
N LYS A 271 15.64 5.51 87.94
CA LYS A 271 16.03 5.63 86.52
C LYS A 271 15.22 4.68 85.63
N LEU A 272 15.14 3.41 86.00
CA LEU A 272 14.35 2.40 85.27
C LEU A 272 12.86 2.75 85.23
N LYS A 273 12.34 3.36 86.31
CA LYS A 273 10.95 3.82 86.35
C LYS A 273 10.68 4.95 85.35
N VAL A 274 11.61 5.90 85.21
CA VAL A 274 11.51 6.98 84.21
C VAL A 274 11.63 6.42 82.78
N GLU A 275 12.57 5.49 82.54
CA GLU A 275 12.70 4.83 81.24
C GLU A 275 11.44 4.03 80.89
N LEU A 276 10.84 3.32 81.85
CA LEU A 276 9.58 2.60 81.66
C LEU A 276 8.41 3.55 81.36
N GLU A 277 8.31 4.68 82.06
CA GLU A 277 7.29 5.71 81.78
C GLU A 277 7.46 6.30 80.37
N GLN A 278 8.70 6.53 79.94
CA GLN A 278 9.00 7.04 78.60
C GLN A 278 8.68 6.03 77.49
N VAL A 279 9.05 4.76 77.68
CA VAL A 279 8.72 3.68 76.72
C VAL A 279 7.21 3.48 76.66
N ASN A 280 6.51 3.54 77.80
CA ASN A 280 5.05 3.42 77.83
C ASN A 280 4.34 4.60 77.14
N ALA A 281 4.86 5.83 77.31
CA ALA A 281 4.36 6.99 76.57
C ALA A 281 4.59 6.86 75.06
N GLN A 282 5.74 6.31 74.65
CA GLN A 282 6.07 6.08 73.25
C GLN A 282 5.22 4.97 72.64
N ALA A 283 4.95 3.90 73.38
CA ALA A 283 4.05 2.81 72.99
C ALA A 283 2.62 3.31 72.77
N LYS A 284 2.08 4.11 73.70
CA LYS A 284 0.75 4.74 73.55
C LYS A 284 0.69 5.70 72.35
N ALA A 285 1.76 6.45 72.10
CA ALA A 285 1.82 7.35 70.94
C ALA A 285 1.93 6.59 69.60
N SER A 286 2.51 5.38 69.58
CA SER A 286 2.50 4.51 68.40
C SER A 286 1.16 3.81 68.19
N GLU A 287 0.50 3.41 69.27
CA GLU A 287 -0.83 2.78 69.24
C GLU A 287 -1.88 3.76 68.68
N LEU A 288 -1.89 5.01 69.17
CA LEU A 288 -2.78 6.05 68.64
C LEU A 288 -2.53 6.34 67.15
N ARG A 289 -1.26 6.30 66.71
CA ARG A 289 -0.92 6.46 65.28
C ARG A 289 -1.37 5.29 64.42
N ALA A 290 -1.38 4.07 64.97
CA ALA A 290 -1.90 2.91 64.28
C ALA A 290 -3.42 3.00 64.15
N GLU A 291 -4.13 3.40 65.22
CA GLU A 291 -5.58 3.63 65.20
C GLU A 291 -5.99 4.73 64.20
N ASP A 292 -5.27 5.86 64.17
CA ASP A 292 -5.52 6.93 63.19
C ASP A 292 -5.27 6.48 61.75
N ALA A 293 -4.25 5.64 61.52
CA ALA A 293 -3.94 5.10 60.20
C ALA A 293 -4.99 4.06 59.74
N GLU A 294 -5.47 3.20 60.64
CA GLU A 294 -6.57 2.27 60.37
C GLU A 294 -7.86 3.01 60.03
N LYS A 295 -8.16 4.08 60.77
CA LYS A 295 -9.33 4.93 60.50
C LYS A 295 -9.25 5.61 59.13
N ALA A 296 -8.09 6.18 58.78
CA ALA A 296 -7.87 6.77 57.47
C ALA A 296 -7.98 5.75 56.32
N LEU A 297 -7.51 4.52 56.55
CA LEU A 297 -7.66 3.43 55.58
C LEU A 297 -9.12 3.02 55.38
N LEU A 298 -9.91 2.99 56.46
CA LEU A 298 -11.35 2.71 56.40
C LEU A 298 -12.12 3.79 55.63
N GLU A 299 -11.85 5.07 55.94
CA GLU A 299 -12.46 6.20 55.22
C GLU A 299 -12.07 6.19 53.73
N PHE A 300 -10.82 5.85 53.40
CA PHE A 300 -10.38 5.69 52.02
C PHE A 300 -11.08 4.52 51.31
N GLN A 301 -11.25 3.38 51.99
CA GLN A 301 -11.96 2.22 51.43
C GLN A 301 -13.45 2.51 51.18
N GLU A 302 -14.11 3.23 52.09
CA GLU A 302 -15.51 3.64 51.93
C GLU A 302 -15.67 4.62 50.77
N SER A 303 -14.83 5.67 50.70
CA SER A 303 -14.85 6.62 49.59
C SER A 303 -14.60 5.94 48.23
N ASN A 304 -13.69 4.97 48.18
CA ASN A 304 -13.40 4.24 46.95
C ASN A 304 -14.54 3.30 46.54
N ARG A 305 -15.27 2.70 47.51
CA ARG A 305 -16.49 1.93 47.23
C ARG A 305 -17.60 2.80 46.67
N GLU A 306 -17.85 3.97 47.27
CA GLU A 306 -18.87 4.91 46.79
C GLU A 306 -18.58 5.39 45.36
N MET A 307 -17.32 5.77 45.10
CA MET A 307 -16.90 6.18 43.75
C MET A 307 -17.01 5.04 42.72
N THR A 308 -16.77 3.80 43.13
CA THR A 308 -16.92 2.63 42.24
C THR A 308 -18.40 2.38 41.91
N ILE A 309 -19.28 2.45 42.89
CA ILE A 309 -20.74 2.31 42.68
C ILE A 309 -21.25 3.41 41.75
N GLN A 310 -20.82 4.66 41.96
CA GLN A 310 -21.22 5.78 41.11
C GLN A 310 -20.73 5.63 39.66
N ARG A 311 -19.48 5.18 39.46
CA ARG A 311 -18.94 4.87 38.12
C ARG A 311 -19.70 3.73 37.44
N GLU A 312 -20.08 2.68 38.18
CA GLU A 312 -20.88 1.58 37.63
C GLU A 312 -22.29 2.03 37.21
N GLU A 313 -22.95 2.89 37.98
CA GLU A 313 -24.25 3.45 37.63
C GLU A 313 -24.19 4.33 36.37
N GLU A 314 -23.14 5.14 36.24
CA GLU A 314 -22.89 5.96 35.04
C GLU A 314 -22.62 5.10 33.80
N ILE A 315 -21.80 4.05 33.94
CA ILE A 315 -21.51 3.10 32.86
C ILE A 315 -22.78 2.35 32.44
N ASN A 316 -23.61 1.91 33.39
CA ASN A 316 -24.87 1.23 33.11
C ASN A 316 -25.87 2.15 32.40
N SER A 317 -25.95 3.42 32.81
CA SER A 317 -26.77 4.44 32.13
C SER A 317 -26.31 4.68 30.69
N LEU A 318 -24.99 4.77 30.46
CA LEU A 318 -24.40 4.91 29.13
C LEU A 318 -24.66 3.67 28.26
N LEU A 319 -24.55 2.47 28.81
CA LEU A 319 -24.83 1.22 28.11
C LEU A 319 -26.30 1.12 27.69
N GLU A 320 -27.24 1.50 28.54
CA GLU A 320 -28.67 1.51 28.18
C GLU A 320 -28.98 2.56 27.10
N LYS A 321 -28.32 3.71 27.14
CA LYS A 321 -28.43 4.72 26.08
C LYS A 321 -27.86 4.20 24.75
N MET A 322 -26.71 3.53 24.78
CA MET A 322 -26.10 2.91 23.60
C MET A 322 -26.97 1.80 23.00
N LYS A 323 -27.59 0.95 23.84
CA LYS A 323 -28.53 -0.08 23.39
C LYS A 323 -29.73 0.54 22.69
N LYS A 324 -30.27 1.64 23.23
CA LYS A 324 -31.38 2.37 22.61
C LYS A 324 -30.98 2.98 21.27
N ASP A 325 -29.84 3.65 21.20
CA ASP A 325 -29.33 4.25 19.95
C ASP A 325 -29.03 3.18 18.89
N ALA A 326 -28.50 2.02 19.30
CA ALA A 326 -28.27 0.88 18.42
C ALA A 326 -29.57 0.29 17.87
N ALA A 327 -30.61 0.16 18.71
CA ALA A 327 -31.92 -0.31 18.28
C ALA A 327 -32.59 0.67 17.30
N GLU A 328 -32.48 1.98 17.54
CA GLU A 328 -32.99 3.02 16.65
C GLU A 328 -32.24 3.04 15.30
N LYS A 329 -30.91 2.92 15.32
CA LYS A 329 -30.10 2.80 14.10
C LYS A 329 -30.45 1.54 13.29
N LYS A 330 -30.65 0.39 13.96
CA LYS A 330 -31.09 -0.86 13.29
C LYS A 330 -32.45 -0.69 12.62
N LYS A 331 -33.40 -0.01 13.28
CA LYS A 331 -34.73 0.28 12.73
C LYS A 331 -34.66 1.23 11.54
N ALA A 332 -33.81 2.27 11.61
CA ALA A 332 -33.59 3.20 10.52
C ALA A 332 -32.93 2.52 9.30
N ALA A 333 -31.92 1.67 9.52
CA ALA A 333 -31.24 0.92 8.48
C ALA A 333 -32.19 -0.08 7.78
N SER A 334 -33.03 -0.80 8.53
CA SER A 334 -34.01 -1.70 7.95
C SER A 334 -35.05 -0.96 7.08
N LYS A 335 -35.46 0.24 7.49
CA LYS A 335 -36.38 1.08 6.71
C LYS A 335 -35.73 1.60 5.42
N ALA A 336 -34.46 2.02 5.49
CA ALA A 336 -33.69 2.46 4.32
C ALA A 336 -33.49 1.31 3.33
N PHE A 337 -33.06 0.14 3.82
CA PHE A 337 -32.86 -1.04 2.98
C PHE A 337 -34.14 -1.50 2.28
N LYS A 338 -35.30 -1.45 2.98
CA LYS A 338 -36.59 -1.76 2.37
C LYS A 338 -36.97 -0.77 1.27
N ALA A 339 -36.63 0.51 1.41
CA ALA A 339 -36.89 1.53 0.39
C ALA A 339 -35.98 1.34 -0.85
N GLU A 340 -34.71 1.02 -0.65
CA GLU A 340 -33.79 0.70 -1.74
C GLU A 340 -34.21 -0.55 -2.51
N LEU A 341 -34.66 -1.59 -1.80
CA LEU A 341 -35.10 -2.84 -2.42
C LEU A 341 -36.33 -2.63 -3.31
N GLU A 342 -37.27 -1.77 -2.92
CA GLU A 342 -38.42 -1.40 -3.76
C GLU A 342 -38.01 -0.51 -4.94
N SER A 343 -37.03 0.39 -4.76
CA SER A 343 -36.46 1.18 -5.86
C SER A 343 -35.77 0.29 -6.91
N ILE A 344 -34.99 -0.70 -6.47
CA ILE A 344 -34.32 -1.67 -7.35
C ILE A 344 -35.34 -2.50 -8.12
N LYS A 345 -36.43 -2.96 -7.47
CA LYS A 345 -37.52 -3.67 -8.17
C LYS A 345 -38.17 -2.80 -9.24
N ALA A 346 -38.42 -1.52 -8.95
CA ALA A 346 -38.98 -0.58 -9.92
C ALA A 346 -38.03 -0.36 -11.12
N ALA A 347 -36.73 -0.21 -10.86
CA ALA A 347 -35.71 -0.07 -11.91
C ALA A 347 -35.62 -1.31 -12.81
N ILE A 348 -35.67 -2.51 -12.23
CA ILE A 348 -35.68 -3.78 -12.99
C ILE A 348 -36.93 -3.88 -13.86
N LYS A 349 -38.09 -3.44 -13.36
CA LYS A 349 -39.34 -3.44 -14.14
C LYS A 349 -39.24 -2.47 -15.34
N ALA A 350 -38.75 -1.25 -15.12
CA ALA A 350 -38.53 -0.29 -16.19
C ALA A 350 -37.49 -0.78 -17.24
N ALA A 351 -36.43 -1.48 -16.78
CA ALA A 351 -35.45 -2.10 -17.67
C ALA A 351 -36.06 -3.21 -18.54
N LYS A 352 -37.00 -4.00 -17.99
CA LYS A 352 -37.73 -5.02 -18.77
C LYS A 352 -38.66 -4.40 -19.81
N GLU A 353 -39.36 -3.33 -19.46
CA GLU A 353 -40.28 -2.62 -20.37
C GLU A 353 -39.52 -1.93 -21.52
N THR A 354 -38.37 -1.33 -21.22
CA THR A 354 -37.50 -0.74 -22.26
C THR A 354 -36.87 -1.79 -23.17
N ALA A 355 -36.47 -2.95 -22.65
CA ALA A 355 -36.01 -4.07 -23.46
C ALA A 355 -37.10 -4.60 -24.41
N HIS A 356 -38.35 -4.68 -23.93
CA HIS A 356 -39.49 -5.10 -24.75
C HIS A 356 -39.79 -4.10 -25.88
N SER A 357 -39.82 -2.80 -25.55
CA SER A 357 -40.02 -1.73 -26.54
C SER A 357 -38.90 -1.70 -27.61
N ARG A 358 -37.65 -1.95 -27.20
CA ARG A 358 -36.52 -2.08 -28.13
C ARG A 358 -36.70 -3.25 -29.10
N ASN A 359 -37.16 -4.40 -28.62
CA ASN A 359 -37.41 -5.56 -29.47
C ASN A 359 -38.56 -5.31 -30.45
N GLU A 360 -39.64 -4.63 -30.04
CA GLU A 360 -40.70 -4.23 -30.96
C GLU A 360 -40.20 -3.26 -32.04
N ALA A 361 -39.39 -2.27 -31.65
CA ALA A 361 -38.81 -1.32 -32.61
C ALA A 361 -37.89 -2.03 -33.62
N TYR A 362 -37.14 -3.03 -33.17
CA TYR A 362 -36.31 -3.86 -34.02
C TYR A 362 -37.15 -4.66 -35.03
N MET A 363 -38.23 -5.30 -34.58
CA MET A 363 -39.15 -6.04 -35.46
C MET A 363 -39.79 -5.14 -36.51
N ARG A 364 -40.27 -3.95 -36.12
CA ARG A 364 -40.83 -2.96 -37.07
C ARG A 364 -39.81 -2.52 -38.11
N ARG A 365 -38.53 -2.40 -37.72
CA ARG A 365 -37.44 -2.07 -38.64
C ARG A 365 -37.17 -3.20 -39.63
N CYS A 366 -37.16 -4.46 -39.19
CA CYS A 366 -37.03 -5.62 -40.06
C CYS A 366 -38.18 -5.70 -41.08
N GLU A 367 -39.42 -5.48 -40.66
CA GLU A 367 -40.58 -5.45 -41.56
C GLU A 367 -40.52 -4.31 -42.58
N ALA A 368 -40.05 -3.12 -42.18
CA ALA A 368 -39.87 -2.00 -43.10
C ALA A 368 -38.80 -2.29 -44.15
N LEU A 369 -37.68 -2.90 -43.75
CA LEU A 369 -36.62 -3.32 -44.67
C LEU A 369 -37.11 -4.39 -45.64
N GLN A 370 -37.89 -5.37 -45.16
CA GLN A 370 -38.46 -6.41 -46.02
C GLN A 370 -39.47 -5.85 -47.02
N ARG A 371 -40.26 -4.85 -46.64
CA ARG A 371 -41.14 -4.11 -47.57
C ARG A 371 -40.36 -3.33 -48.63
N SER A 372 -39.27 -2.67 -48.22
CA SER A 372 -38.39 -1.95 -49.15
C SER A 372 -37.72 -2.89 -50.14
N LEU A 373 -37.27 -4.06 -49.69
CA LEU A 373 -36.66 -5.07 -50.55
C LEU A 373 -37.65 -5.56 -51.61
N ARG A 374 -38.87 -5.93 -51.21
CA ARG A 374 -39.93 -6.36 -52.15
C ARG A 374 -40.28 -5.28 -53.16
N ALA A 375 -40.31 -4.00 -52.75
CA ALA A 375 -40.57 -2.88 -53.66
C ALA A 375 -39.43 -2.69 -54.68
N SER A 376 -38.18 -2.85 -54.26
CA SER A 376 -37.01 -2.80 -55.15
C SER A 376 -37.00 -3.96 -56.15
N GLU A 377 -37.30 -5.18 -55.69
CA GLU A 377 -37.41 -6.36 -56.57
C GLU A 377 -38.54 -6.20 -57.59
N ALA A 378 -39.70 -5.65 -57.19
CA ALA A 378 -40.80 -5.38 -58.10
C ALA A 378 -40.44 -4.30 -59.13
N ALA A 379 -39.72 -3.25 -58.72
CA ALA A 379 -39.24 -2.22 -59.64
C ALA A 379 -38.24 -2.83 -60.64
N SER A 380 -37.28 -3.64 -60.17
CA SER A 380 -36.31 -4.32 -61.02
C SER A 380 -36.98 -5.23 -62.06
N LYS A 381 -38.01 -6.01 -61.65
CA LYS A 381 -38.82 -6.82 -62.58
C LYS A 381 -39.52 -5.96 -63.64
N MET A 382 -40.07 -4.80 -63.25
CA MET A 382 -40.69 -3.87 -64.22
C MET A 382 -39.68 -3.27 -65.18
N TRP A 383 -38.47 -2.92 -64.72
CA TRP A 383 -37.40 -2.41 -65.58
C TRP A 383 -36.93 -3.48 -66.57
N LYS A 384 -36.79 -4.73 -66.12
CA LYS A 384 -36.48 -5.86 -66.98
C LYS A 384 -37.54 -6.06 -68.07
N HIS A 385 -38.81 -6.03 -67.70
CA HIS A 385 -39.91 -6.14 -68.67
C HIS A 385 -39.95 -4.97 -69.67
N ARG A 386 -39.62 -3.75 -69.22
CA ARG A 386 -39.53 -2.59 -70.12
C ARG A 386 -38.35 -2.68 -71.09
N ALA A 387 -37.23 -3.24 -70.66
CA ALA A 387 -36.09 -3.51 -71.52
C ALA A 387 -36.44 -4.56 -72.58
N GLU A 388 -37.10 -5.64 -72.20
CA GLU A 388 -37.58 -6.69 -73.13
C GLU A 388 -38.58 -6.12 -74.17
N ILE A 389 -39.46 -5.18 -73.77
CA ILE A 389 -40.38 -4.50 -74.71
C ILE A 389 -39.62 -3.55 -75.65
N ALA A 390 -38.67 -2.78 -75.14
CA ALA A 390 -37.86 -1.88 -75.97
C ALA A 390 -37.02 -2.66 -77.00
N GLU A 391 -36.48 -3.82 -76.61
CA GLU A 391 -35.77 -4.73 -77.50
C GLU A 391 -36.71 -5.28 -78.60
N SER A 392 -37.96 -5.61 -78.25
CA SER A 392 -38.97 -6.06 -79.24
C SER A 392 -39.45 -4.98 -80.21
N LEU A 393 -39.34 -3.69 -79.84
CA LEU A 393 -39.70 -2.56 -80.68
C LEU A 393 -38.55 -2.17 -81.63
N LEU A 394 -37.30 -2.25 -81.17
CA LEU A 394 -36.11 -2.03 -82.00
C LEU A 394 -35.96 -3.10 -83.10
N LEU A 395 -36.46 -4.31 -82.86
CA LEU A 395 -36.53 -5.39 -83.86
C LEU A 395 -37.69 -5.24 -84.87
N LYS A 396 -38.54 -4.22 -84.74
CA LYS A 396 -39.71 -3.97 -85.62
C LYS A 396 -39.57 -2.76 -86.55
N GLU A 397 -38.44 -2.06 -86.55
CA GLU A 397 -38.18 -0.88 -87.40
C GLU A 397 -37.09 -1.15 -88.47
N GLU A 398 -37.09 -2.35 -89.08
CA GLU A 398 -36.24 -2.67 -90.26
C GLU A 398 -37.03 -3.00 -91.54
N GLU A 399 -38.29 -2.55 -91.65
CA GLU A 399 -39.04 -2.61 -92.92
C GLU A 399 -39.87 -1.32 -93.09
N ASP A 400 -39.27 -0.28 -93.67
CA ASP A 400 -39.83 0.44 -94.83
C ASP A 400 -38.95 1.65 -95.21
N GLU A 401 -38.52 1.64 -96.47
CA GLU A 401 -37.65 2.61 -97.14
C GLU A 401 -38.41 3.88 -97.61
N ASP A 402 -37.61 4.84 -98.07
CA ASP A 402 -37.91 5.95 -99.01
C ASP A 402 -38.42 7.30 -98.47
N ALA A 403 -37.50 8.28 -98.39
CA ALA A 403 -37.46 9.43 -99.32
C ALA A 403 -36.57 10.61 -98.82
N ILE A 404 -35.37 10.73 -99.42
CA ILE A 404 -34.71 11.93 -99.98
C ILE A 404 -34.79 13.27 -99.20
N TYR A 405 -33.64 13.80 -98.75
CA TYR A 405 -33.07 15.08 -99.26
C TYR A 405 -31.60 15.31 -98.82
N ILE A 406 -30.84 15.95 -99.73
CA ILE A 406 -29.39 16.18 -99.75
C ILE A 406 -29.05 17.58 -99.17
N VAL A 407 -27.83 17.75 -98.62
CA VAL A 407 -26.85 18.87 -98.83
C VAL A 407 -26.14 19.36 -97.54
N ASN A 408 -24.81 19.12 -97.54
CA ASN A 408 -23.65 19.89 -97.08
C ASN A 408 -23.67 20.76 -95.80
N GLY A 409 -22.82 20.36 -94.85
CA GLY A 409 -21.63 21.11 -94.38
C GLY A 409 -21.78 22.51 -93.76
N GLY A 410 -21.40 22.64 -92.48
CA GLY A 410 -20.84 23.89 -91.93
C GLY A 410 -21.28 24.29 -90.51
N ARG A 411 -20.29 24.38 -89.62
CA ARG A 411 -20.09 25.31 -88.48
C ARG A 411 -21.29 25.82 -87.63
N ILE A 412 -21.14 25.53 -86.33
CA ILE A 412 -21.19 26.44 -85.16
C ILE A 412 -21.80 27.84 -85.37
N ASP A 413 -22.71 28.15 -84.44
CA ASP A 413 -23.35 29.42 -84.06
C ASP A 413 -24.81 29.61 -84.47
N LEU A 414 -25.55 30.14 -83.49
CA LEU A 414 -26.91 30.67 -83.48
C LEU A 414 -28.08 29.71 -83.25
N LEU A 415 -29.14 30.34 -82.72
CA LEU A 415 -30.50 29.87 -82.40
C LEU A 415 -30.65 29.51 -80.90
N THR A 416 -30.91 30.42 -79.95
CA THR A 416 -31.86 31.56 -79.91
C THR A 416 -33.21 31.32 -80.58
N ASP A 417 -34.21 31.29 -79.69
CA ASP A 417 -35.65 31.48 -79.85
C ASP A 417 -36.57 30.35 -80.31
N ASP A 418 -37.41 29.96 -79.33
CA ASP A 418 -38.87 30.04 -79.35
C ASP A 418 -39.53 29.73 -80.71
N ASP A 419 -39.97 28.49 -80.89
CA ASP A 419 -41.38 28.22 -80.61
C ASP A 419 -41.75 26.73 -80.55
N SER A 420 -42.56 26.41 -79.54
CA SER A 420 -43.73 25.53 -79.67
C SER A 420 -43.57 24.13 -80.30
N GLN A 421 -42.97 23.20 -79.55
CA GLN A 421 -43.41 21.79 -79.47
C GLN A 421 -42.75 21.00 -78.32
N LYS A 422 -41.61 21.47 -77.81
CA LYS A 422 -40.94 20.90 -76.62
C LYS A 422 -41.68 21.14 -75.30
N TRP A 423 -42.41 22.25 -75.16
CA TRP A 423 -43.18 22.55 -73.94
C TRP A 423 -44.42 21.66 -73.76
N LYS A 424 -45.06 21.22 -74.85
CA LYS A 424 -46.25 20.36 -74.82
C LYS A 424 -45.95 18.92 -74.37
N LEU A 425 -44.76 18.41 -74.69
CA LEU A 425 -44.29 17.09 -74.24
C LEU A 425 -43.86 17.08 -72.76
N LEU A 426 -43.46 18.23 -72.21
CA LEU A 426 -43.11 18.38 -70.79
C LEU A 426 -44.33 18.67 -69.90
N SER A 427 -45.39 19.29 -70.43
CA SER A 427 -46.63 19.58 -69.71
C SER A 427 -47.58 18.39 -69.64
N ASP A 428 -47.77 17.64 -70.73
CA ASP A 428 -48.88 16.67 -70.85
C ASP A 428 -48.46 15.19 -71.03
N GLY A 429 -47.17 14.86 -70.83
CA GLY A 429 -46.72 13.47 -70.72
C GLY A 429 -47.18 12.83 -69.39
N PRO A 430 -47.49 11.52 -69.34
CA PRO A 430 -48.16 10.89 -68.20
C PRO A 430 -47.24 10.87 -66.96
N ARG A 431 -47.41 11.84 -66.07
CA ARG A 431 -46.74 11.86 -64.76
C ARG A 431 -47.53 11.01 -63.78
N ARG A 432 -46.88 10.00 -63.17
CA ARG A 432 -47.40 9.29 -62.00
C ARG A 432 -47.77 10.31 -60.91
N GLU A 433 -48.95 10.20 -60.32
CA GLU A 433 -49.31 11.01 -59.16
C GLU A 433 -48.29 10.82 -58.03
N THR A 434 -47.87 11.95 -57.44
CA THR A 434 -46.86 11.95 -56.38
C THR A 434 -47.47 11.34 -55.11
N PRO A 435 -46.90 10.26 -54.55
CA PRO A 435 -47.39 9.68 -53.30
C PRO A 435 -47.39 10.73 -52.18
N GLN A 436 -48.48 10.82 -51.40
CA GLN A 436 -48.67 11.90 -50.41
C GLN A 436 -47.50 12.06 -49.41
N TRP A 437 -46.75 11.00 -49.13
CA TRP A 437 -45.60 11.06 -48.24
C TRP A 437 -44.40 11.82 -48.85
N MET A 438 -44.25 11.81 -50.17
CA MET A 438 -43.20 12.51 -50.91
C MET A 438 -43.56 13.98 -51.12
N ALA A 439 -44.86 14.29 -51.32
CA ALA A 439 -45.37 15.68 -51.34
C ALA A 439 -45.20 16.40 -49.98
N ARG A 440 -45.29 15.68 -48.85
CA ARG A 440 -45.05 16.23 -47.50
C ARG A 440 -43.57 16.53 -47.25
N ARG A 441 -42.66 15.69 -47.77
CA ARG A 441 -41.21 15.84 -47.59
C ARG A 441 -40.61 16.96 -48.44
N ILE A 442 -41.18 17.21 -49.62
CA ILE A 442 -40.80 18.33 -50.50
C ILE A 442 -41.28 19.68 -49.94
N ARG A 443 -42.38 19.71 -49.16
CA ARG A 443 -42.84 20.94 -48.48
C ARG A 443 -42.00 21.36 -47.28
N SER A 444 -41.19 20.47 -46.69
CA SER A 444 -40.45 20.80 -45.46
C SER A 444 -38.96 21.13 -45.64
N ILE A 445 -38.39 20.99 -46.85
CA ILE A 445 -36.95 21.21 -47.10
C ILE A 445 -36.74 22.08 -48.35
N ARG A 446 -37.10 23.37 -48.29
CA ARG A 446 -36.25 24.54 -48.60
C ARG A 446 -37.08 25.84 -48.59
N PRO A 447 -36.50 26.95 -48.10
CA PRO A 447 -37.06 28.30 -48.22
C PRO A 447 -36.95 28.78 -49.68
N ARG A 448 -38.03 29.35 -50.23
CA ARG A 448 -38.02 29.99 -51.55
C ARG A 448 -37.52 31.43 -51.44
N PHE A 449 -36.52 31.76 -52.26
CA PHE A 449 -36.30 33.14 -52.72
C PHE A 449 -37.49 33.61 -53.58
N PRO A 450 -37.83 34.91 -53.57
CA PRO A 450 -38.98 35.47 -54.29
C PRO A 450 -38.63 35.95 -55.71
N PRO A 451 -39.60 36.06 -56.64
CA PRO A 451 -39.43 36.78 -57.89
C PRO A 451 -39.68 38.29 -57.72
N ARG A 452 -38.87 39.08 -58.42
CA ARG A 452 -38.97 40.54 -58.56
C ARG A 452 -40.19 40.95 -59.42
N LYS A 453 -40.97 41.91 -58.91
CA LYS A 453 -41.22 43.23 -59.53
C LYS A 453 -42.00 44.08 -58.52
N ILE A 454 -41.39 45.17 -58.07
CA ILE A 454 -42.06 46.31 -57.45
C ILE A 454 -41.90 47.45 -58.45
N ASP A 455 -43.03 48.05 -58.83
CA ASP A 455 -43.06 49.34 -59.53
C ASP A 455 -43.09 50.47 -58.49
N VAL A 456 -42.42 51.55 -58.85
CA VAL A 456 -41.81 52.54 -57.98
C VAL A 456 -42.83 53.63 -57.65
N SER A 457 -43.47 53.54 -56.48
CA SER A 457 -44.17 54.68 -55.87
C SER A 457 -44.11 54.72 -54.33
N GLU A 458 -43.40 53.78 -53.69
CA GLU A 458 -43.29 53.72 -52.22
C GLU A 458 -41.86 54.03 -51.70
N ALA A 459 -41.02 54.62 -52.54
CA ALA A 459 -39.61 54.91 -52.27
C ALA A 459 -39.30 56.41 -52.28
N LEU A 460 -39.91 57.22 -51.39
CA LEU A 460 -39.53 58.63 -51.22
C LEU A 460 -39.71 59.18 -49.79
N THR A 461 -39.40 58.40 -48.76
CA THR A 461 -39.08 58.97 -47.43
C THR A 461 -37.80 58.35 -46.89
N SER A 462 -36.73 58.62 -47.63
CA SER A 462 -35.34 58.49 -47.23
C SER A 462 -35.06 59.22 -45.92
N ASN A 463 -34.43 58.53 -44.98
CA ASN A 463 -33.23 59.02 -44.29
C ASN A 463 -32.50 57.84 -43.67
N PHE A 464 -31.29 57.57 -44.18
CA PHE A 464 -30.36 56.61 -43.60
C PHE A 464 -29.99 57.01 -42.17
N ARG A 465 -29.94 56.03 -41.27
CA ARG A 465 -28.90 55.90 -40.22
C ARG A 465 -28.91 54.48 -39.62
N PRO A 466 -27.82 54.06 -38.96
CA PRO A 466 -27.10 52.81 -39.22
C PRO A 466 -27.57 51.67 -38.33
N LEU A 467 -27.04 50.47 -38.57
CA LEU A 467 -27.21 49.30 -37.70
C LEU A 467 -26.78 49.62 -36.27
N ASP A 468 -27.77 49.78 -35.39
CA ASP A 468 -27.60 49.60 -33.95
C ASP A 468 -27.95 48.15 -33.61
N LEU A 469 -26.96 47.45 -33.05
CA LEU A 469 -27.17 46.17 -32.38
C LEU A 469 -28.09 46.40 -31.16
N PRO A 470 -29.06 45.50 -30.90
CA PRO A 470 -29.95 45.64 -29.75
C PRO A 470 -29.14 45.71 -28.45
N LYS A 471 -29.52 46.65 -27.58
CA LYS A 471 -28.83 46.96 -26.33
C LYS A 471 -28.96 45.79 -25.33
N PRO A 472 -28.02 45.68 -24.36
CA PRO A 472 -27.99 44.59 -23.39
C PRO A 472 -29.26 44.37 -22.56
N ASP A 473 -30.20 45.31 -22.57
CA ASP A 473 -31.41 45.27 -21.74
C ASP A 473 -32.60 44.53 -22.40
N GLU A 474 -32.60 44.30 -23.73
CA GLU A 474 -33.68 43.54 -24.42
C GLU A 474 -33.47 42.03 -24.40
N VAL A 475 -32.26 41.56 -24.08
CA VAL A 475 -31.97 40.12 -23.90
C VAL A 475 -32.64 39.57 -22.62
N TRP A 476 -33.17 40.45 -21.76
CA TRP A 476 -33.76 40.09 -20.46
C TRP A 476 -35.29 39.94 -20.42
N SER A 477 -36.01 39.99 -21.55
CA SER A 477 -37.48 39.81 -21.54
C SER A 477 -37.97 38.37 -21.74
N ILE A 478 -37.08 37.40 -22.02
CA ILE A 478 -37.44 35.97 -22.07
C ILE A 478 -37.61 35.37 -20.66
N ALA A 479 -37.17 36.08 -19.61
CA ALA A 479 -37.24 35.63 -18.23
C ALA A 479 -38.62 35.79 -17.58
N GLN A 480 -39.64 36.34 -18.26
CA GLN A 480 -40.93 36.66 -17.61
C GLN A 480 -42.21 36.14 -18.27
N GLU A 481 -42.16 35.35 -19.34
CA GLU A 481 -43.39 34.77 -19.90
C GLU A 481 -43.72 33.39 -19.28
N LYS A 482 -44.85 33.35 -18.55
CA LYS A 482 -45.31 32.20 -17.75
C LYS A 482 -45.55 30.94 -18.61
N LEU A 483 -44.92 29.84 -18.22
CA LEU A 483 -45.07 28.52 -18.81
C LEU A 483 -46.48 27.91 -18.55
N LYS A 484 -47.05 27.32 -19.61
CA LYS A 484 -48.25 26.48 -19.54
C LYS A 484 -47.90 25.07 -19.05
N GLU A 485 -48.75 24.55 -18.16
CA GLU A 485 -48.68 23.22 -17.56
C GLU A 485 -48.79 22.11 -18.62
N ARG A 486 -47.71 21.33 -18.78
CA ARG A 486 -47.62 19.91 -19.23
C ARG A 486 -46.44 19.62 -20.18
N ASP A 487 -45.24 20.03 -19.79
CA ASP A 487 -44.02 19.48 -20.39
C ASP A 487 -43.29 18.57 -19.39
N THR A 488 -43.08 17.32 -19.80
CA THR A 488 -42.41 16.24 -19.04
C THR A 488 -40.93 16.53 -18.75
N LEU A 489 -40.35 17.52 -19.43
CA LEU A 489 -39.03 18.06 -19.11
C LEU A 489 -39.05 18.96 -17.85
N ILE A 490 -40.17 19.63 -17.58
CA ILE A 490 -40.35 20.47 -16.38
C ILE A 490 -40.53 19.57 -15.15
N GLU A 491 -41.23 18.44 -15.25
CA GLU A 491 -41.35 17.47 -14.15
C GLU A 491 -39.99 16.87 -13.76
N HIS A 492 -39.16 16.49 -14.74
CA HIS A 492 -37.82 15.99 -14.44
C HIS A 492 -36.88 17.07 -13.89
N VAL A 493 -37.04 18.33 -14.31
CA VAL A 493 -36.26 19.45 -13.77
C VAL A 493 -36.73 19.83 -12.35
N ILE A 494 -38.04 19.77 -12.07
CA ILE A 494 -38.59 19.99 -10.73
C ILE A 494 -38.23 18.83 -9.79
N GLU A 495 -38.25 17.59 -10.25
CA GLU A 495 -37.76 16.44 -9.48
C GLU A 495 -36.26 16.56 -9.20
N LYS A 496 -35.47 16.96 -10.20
CA LYS A 496 -34.04 17.17 -10.02
C LYS A 496 -33.74 18.34 -9.10
N GLU A 497 -34.47 19.45 -9.18
CA GLU A 497 -34.33 20.59 -8.26
C GLU A 497 -34.81 20.26 -6.83
N THR A 498 -35.85 19.43 -6.67
CA THR A 498 -36.31 19.01 -5.34
C THR A 498 -35.36 18.00 -4.70
N ILE A 499 -34.73 17.13 -5.50
CA ILE A 499 -33.65 16.25 -5.04
C ILE A 499 -32.41 17.08 -4.67
N GLU A 500 -32.05 18.08 -5.48
CA GLU A 500 -30.90 18.97 -5.22
C GLU A 500 -31.12 19.87 -4.00
N LYS A 501 -32.34 20.37 -3.79
CA LYS A 501 -32.72 21.11 -2.56
C LYS A 501 -32.70 20.22 -1.32
N LYS A 502 -33.15 18.96 -1.43
CA LYS A 502 -33.08 17.97 -0.33
C LYS A 502 -31.63 17.61 -0.01
N ARG A 503 -30.78 17.42 -1.02
CA ARG A 503 -29.34 17.18 -0.87
C ARG A 503 -28.65 18.36 -0.18
N LYS A 504 -28.87 19.59 -0.64
CA LYS A 504 -28.29 20.81 -0.03
C LYS A 504 -28.81 21.07 1.39
N ALA A 505 -30.06 20.69 1.69
CA ALA A 505 -30.59 20.75 3.05
C ALA A 505 -29.93 19.70 3.97
N LEU A 506 -29.64 18.50 3.44
CA LEU A 506 -28.94 17.43 4.16
C LEU A 506 -27.46 17.78 4.39
N GLU A 507 -26.79 18.37 3.40
CA GLU A 507 -25.42 18.90 3.51
C GLU A 507 -25.35 20.03 4.54
N ARG A 508 -26.31 20.97 4.55
CA ARG A 508 -26.39 22.03 5.58
C ARG A 508 -26.73 21.48 6.97
N ALA A 509 -27.50 20.41 7.08
CA ALA A 509 -27.79 19.74 8.34
C ALA A 509 -26.59 18.94 8.88
N LEU A 510 -25.78 18.35 7.99
CA LEU A 510 -24.50 17.72 8.32
C LEU A 510 -23.45 18.74 8.72
N GLN A 511 -23.37 19.89 8.02
CA GLN A 511 -22.48 20.99 8.38
C GLN A 511 -22.85 21.65 9.72
N ARG A 512 -24.15 21.78 10.05
CA ARG A 512 -24.57 22.28 11.38
C ARG A 512 -24.36 21.27 12.52
N LYS A 513 -24.23 19.97 12.22
CA LYS A 513 -23.91 18.94 13.21
C LYS A 513 -22.40 18.71 13.39
N THR A 514 -21.58 19.36 12.56
CA THR A 514 -20.13 19.29 12.66
C THR A 514 -19.64 20.57 13.34
N ILE A 515 -19.52 20.48 14.67
CA ILE A 515 -18.67 21.25 15.61
C ILE A 515 -19.46 21.51 16.90
N GLN A 516 -19.31 20.61 17.86
CA GLN A 516 -18.79 20.92 19.19
C GLN A 516 -18.58 19.61 19.95
N TRP A 517 -17.32 19.20 20.11
CA TRP A 517 -16.91 18.36 21.23
C TRP A 517 -15.63 18.96 21.82
N GLN A 518 -15.77 19.48 23.03
CA GLN A 518 -14.68 19.90 23.91
C GLN A 518 -13.92 18.66 24.42
N LYS A 519 -12.60 18.82 24.57
CA LYS A 519 -11.67 18.07 25.45
C LYS A 519 -12.19 18.13 26.91
N THR A 520 -12.07 17.19 27.85
CA THR A 520 -11.10 16.12 28.26
C THR A 520 -11.66 15.52 29.59
N PRO A 521 -11.00 14.61 30.37
CA PRO A 521 -9.99 13.58 30.11
C PRO A 521 -10.32 12.20 30.79
N GLU A 522 -9.38 11.25 30.73
CA GLU A 522 -9.24 10.02 31.59
C GLU A 522 -10.22 8.87 31.31
N GLU A 523 -9.91 7.58 31.45
CA GLU A 523 -8.78 6.78 31.93
C GLU A 523 -9.17 5.34 31.54
N THR A 524 -8.27 4.47 31.06
CA THR A 524 -8.36 3.02 31.37
C THR A 524 -7.12 2.22 30.94
N LYS A 525 -6.43 1.77 31.99
CA LYS A 525 -5.68 0.51 32.17
C LYS A 525 -5.80 -0.52 31.04
N LEU A 526 -4.64 -0.98 30.58
CA LEU A 526 -4.47 -2.26 29.89
C LEU A 526 -3.37 -3.05 30.58
N GLU A 527 -3.76 -4.20 31.13
CA GLU A 527 -2.89 -5.25 31.64
C GLU A 527 -2.24 -6.06 30.50
N PRO A 528 -1.10 -6.73 30.76
CA PRO A 528 -0.18 -7.22 29.74
C PRO A 528 -0.33 -8.72 29.44
N GLY A 529 -0.07 -9.09 28.18
CA GLY A 529 0.48 -10.41 27.83
C GLY A 529 -0.38 -11.28 26.94
N THR A 530 0.01 -11.38 25.66
CA THR A 530 0.53 -12.60 24.99
C THR A 530 0.24 -12.50 23.49
N GLY A 531 1.28 -12.18 22.73
CA GLY A 531 1.25 -12.30 21.28
C GLY A 531 1.20 -13.77 20.88
N THR A 532 0.15 -14.18 20.19
CA THR A 532 0.15 -15.41 19.40
C THR A 532 -0.11 -15.04 17.94
N GLY A 533 0.84 -15.45 17.09
CA GLY A 533 0.96 -14.96 15.73
C GLY A 533 0.07 -15.66 14.72
N ARG A 534 -0.08 -15.00 13.58
CA ARG A 534 -0.30 -15.63 12.27
C ARG A 534 0.54 -14.89 11.24
N GLU A 535 1.71 -15.46 10.93
CA GLU A 535 2.50 -15.13 9.75
C GLU A 535 1.85 -15.77 8.52
N ILE A 536 1.60 -14.98 7.47
CA ILE A 536 1.44 -15.47 6.10
C ILE A 536 2.57 -14.82 5.31
N VAL A 537 3.62 -15.60 5.03
CA VAL A 537 4.69 -15.25 4.09
C VAL A 537 4.49 -16.14 2.86
N VAL A 538 4.27 -15.53 1.70
CA VAL A 538 4.19 -16.24 0.41
C VAL A 538 5.44 -15.95 -0.40
N SER A 539 6.22 -17.03 -0.56
CA SER A 539 7.13 -17.44 -1.64
C SER A 539 8.12 -16.46 -2.27
N THR A 540 9.38 -16.91 -2.33
CA THR A 540 10.18 -16.78 -3.56
C THR A 540 10.85 -18.12 -3.87
N VAL A 541 10.67 -18.55 -5.13
CA VAL A 541 11.25 -19.74 -5.76
C VAL A 541 12.59 -19.34 -6.35
N TYR A 542 13.66 -20.10 -6.09
CA TYR A 542 14.87 -20.05 -6.90
C TYR A 542 15.17 -21.40 -7.56
N ARG A 543 15.41 -21.29 -8.87
CA ARG A 543 15.84 -22.31 -9.82
C ARG A 543 17.35 -22.53 -9.61
N LEU A 544 17.74 -23.75 -9.26
CA LEU A 544 19.15 -24.18 -9.24
C LEU A 544 19.49 -24.78 -10.61
N ASP A 545 20.33 -24.08 -11.38
CA ASP A 545 21.06 -24.68 -12.49
C ASP A 545 22.26 -25.46 -11.93
N LEU A 546 22.22 -26.77 -12.10
CA LEU A 546 23.34 -27.68 -11.81
C LEU A 546 24.25 -27.75 -13.05
N LYS A 547 25.49 -27.30 -12.92
CA LYS A 547 26.61 -27.80 -13.73
C LYS A 547 27.56 -28.59 -12.84
N THR A 548 27.92 -29.75 -13.40
CA THR A 548 28.74 -30.86 -12.93
C THR A 548 30.13 -30.44 -12.46
N ASP A 549 30.62 -31.03 -11.36
CA ASP A 549 31.75 -31.97 -11.41
C ASP A 549 31.97 -32.71 -10.08
N GLU A 550 32.52 -33.91 -10.21
CA GLU A 550 32.63 -35.02 -9.26
C GLU A 550 33.61 -34.80 -8.10
N CYS A 551 33.23 -35.19 -6.86
CA CYS A 551 34.05 -36.06 -5.99
C CYS A 551 33.37 -36.41 -4.64
N ILE A 552 32.79 -37.61 -4.60
CA ILE A 552 32.90 -38.69 -3.59
C ILE A 552 32.97 -38.36 -2.08
N ASN A 553 31.85 -38.69 -1.40
CA ASN A 553 31.66 -39.40 -0.12
C ASN A 553 32.48 -39.02 1.13
N SER A 554 31.87 -38.31 2.08
CA SER A 554 31.30 -38.90 3.31
C SER A 554 30.90 -37.80 4.31
N LEU A 555 29.60 -37.54 4.49
CA LEU A 555 29.04 -37.09 5.76
C LEU A 555 27.52 -37.27 5.70
N VAL A 556 26.96 -37.84 6.77
CA VAL A 556 25.54 -38.13 6.94
C VAL A 556 24.72 -36.86 6.77
N LEU A 557 23.87 -36.81 5.73
CA LEU A 557 22.94 -35.71 5.48
C LEU A 557 21.78 -35.75 6.49
N PRO A 558 21.55 -34.70 7.30
CA PRO A 558 20.29 -34.56 8.02
C PRO A 558 19.15 -34.24 7.03
N SER A 559 17.95 -34.75 7.32
CA SER A 559 16.77 -34.65 6.44
C SER A 559 16.51 -33.22 5.92
N ALA A 560 16.03 -33.10 4.68
CA ALA A 560 15.74 -31.83 4.01
C ALA A 560 14.80 -30.89 4.79
N ARG A 561 14.00 -31.43 5.73
CA ARG A 561 13.15 -30.65 6.64
C ARG A 561 13.95 -29.81 7.64
N SER A 562 15.13 -30.29 8.06
CA SER A 562 16.03 -29.55 8.95
C SER A 562 16.72 -28.41 8.21
N ILE A 563 17.17 -28.64 6.97
CA ILE A 563 17.91 -27.62 6.20
C ILE A 563 16.97 -26.46 5.80
N VAL A 564 15.72 -26.76 5.41
CA VAL A 564 14.73 -25.72 5.08
C VAL A 564 14.31 -24.92 6.32
N ASN A 565 14.07 -25.57 7.47
CA ASN A 565 13.76 -24.84 8.69
C ASN A 565 14.94 -24.03 9.22
N THR A 566 16.18 -24.55 9.13
CA THR A 566 17.38 -23.80 9.51
C THR A 566 17.63 -22.61 8.59
N PHE A 567 17.44 -22.74 7.27
CA PHE A 567 17.61 -21.62 6.31
C PHE A 567 16.51 -20.56 6.42
N VAL A 568 15.24 -20.95 6.63
CA VAL A 568 14.12 -20.02 6.85
C VAL A 568 14.29 -19.29 8.19
N LEU A 569 14.73 -19.98 9.26
CA LEU A 569 15.13 -19.33 10.50
C LEU A 569 16.37 -18.44 10.32
N MET A 570 17.29 -18.76 9.42
CA MET A 570 18.50 -17.96 9.19
C MET A 570 18.14 -16.61 8.56
N ILE A 571 17.30 -16.58 7.53
CA ILE A 571 16.89 -15.34 6.85
C ILE A 571 16.00 -14.47 7.75
N LEU A 572 15.15 -15.07 8.59
CA LEU A 572 14.30 -14.34 9.56
C LEU A 572 15.07 -13.81 10.79
N ASN A 573 16.29 -14.29 11.04
CA ASN A 573 17.13 -13.90 12.18
C ASN A 573 18.45 -13.22 11.78
N LEU A 574 18.66 -12.87 10.50
CA LEU A 574 19.84 -12.08 10.12
C LEU A 574 19.76 -10.69 10.77
N PRO A 575 20.83 -10.24 11.45
CA PRO A 575 20.88 -8.92 12.08
C PRO A 575 21.00 -7.85 10.99
N LEU A 576 19.87 -7.49 10.37
CA LEU A 576 19.81 -6.42 9.38
C LEU A 576 20.38 -5.12 9.97
N LEU A 577 21.39 -4.61 9.30
CA LEU A 577 22.05 -3.32 9.55
C LEU A 577 22.04 -2.52 8.26
N LYS A 578 21.49 -1.30 8.34
CA LYS A 578 21.34 -0.41 7.18
C LYS A 578 22.35 0.71 7.20
N PHE A 579 22.68 1.18 6.02
CA PHE A 579 23.53 2.35 5.81
C PHE A 579 22.85 3.28 4.81
N GLN A 580 22.58 4.52 5.20
CA GLN A 580 22.20 5.54 4.24
C GLN A 580 23.44 5.96 3.47
N GLY A 581 23.53 5.57 2.20
CA GLY A 581 24.69 5.73 1.34
C GLY A 581 24.81 7.08 0.65
N PHE A 582 24.27 8.16 1.23
CA PHE A 582 24.32 9.51 0.68
C PHE A 582 23.97 10.57 1.74
N ASN A 583 24.27 11.82 1.43
CA ASN A 583 23.86 13.01 2.15
C ASN A 583 23.25 14.05 1.19
N TRP A 584 22.87 15.22 1.70
CA TRP A 584 22.19 16.23 0.88
C TRP A 584 23.08 16.86 -0.21
N GLU A 585 24.40 16.76 -0.07
CA GLU A 585 25.39 17.33 -0.99
C GLU A 585 25.96 16.30 -1.98
N SER A 586 25.58 15.02 -1.84
CA SER A 586 26.10 13.92 -2.67
C SER A 586 25.92 14.13 -4.18
N TRP A 587 24.84 14.79 -4.61
CA TRP A 587 24.56 15.10 -6.02
C TRP A 587 25.60 16.02 -6.69
N ARG A 588 26.45 16.69 -5.90
CA ARG A 588 27.50 17.57 -6.43
C ARG A 588 28.75 16.81 -6.89
N LYS A 589 28.72 15.47 -6.82
CA LYS A 589 29.82 14.56 -7.16
C LYS A 589 29.32 13.50 -8.12
N GLN A 590 30.24 12.74 -8.72
CA GLN A 590 29.89 11.49 -9.41
C GLN A 590 29.62 10.39 -8.38
N TRP A 591 28.47 10.51 -7.70
CA TRP A 591 28.22 9.81 -6.45
C TRP A 591 28.23 8.29 -6.58
N TYR A 592 27.69 7.74 -7.65
CA TYR A 592 27.69 6.28 -7.84
C TYR A 592 29.12 5.73 -7.98
N LEU A 593 30.01 6.45 -8.68
CA LEU A 593 31.42 6.09 -8.80
C LEU A 593 32.19 6.28 -7.48
N ASP A 594 31.83 7.28 -6.67
CA ASP A 594 32.41 7.49 -5.34
C ASP A 594 31.98 6.42 -4.33
N LEU A 595 30.74 5.93 -4.44
CA LEU A 595 30.13 4.98 -3.50
C LEU A 595 30.47 3.52 -3.81
N ALA A 596 30.52 3.13 -5.09
CA ALA A 596 30.84 1.77 -5.54
C ALA A 596 32.08 1.15 -4.84
N PRO A 597 33.26 1.81 -4.80
CA PRO A 597 34.46 1.23 -4.17
C PRO A 597 34.34 1.10 -2.63
N LYS A 598 33.33 1.70 -2.00
CA LYS A 598 33.08 1.58 -0.56
C LYS A 598 32.28 0.32 -0.19
N ALA A 599 31.70 -0.40 -1.17
CA ALA A 599 30.94 -1.62 -0.93
C ALA A 599 31.70 -2.64 -0.06
N ALA A 600 32.96 -2.92 -0.41
CA ALA A 600 33.79 -3.85 0.34
C ALA A 600 34.07 -3.39 1.77
N ASP A 601 34.22 -2.08 1.98
CA ASP A 601 34.41 -1.53 3.33
C ASP A 601 33.15 -1.67 4.19
N LEU A 602 31.99 -1.32 3.63
CA LEU A 602 30.69 -1.43 4.29
C LEU A 602 30.37 -2.87 4.70
N SER A 603 30.57 -3.83 3.77
CA SER A 603 30.33 -5.25 4.03
C SER A 603 31.24 -5.78 5.16
N ARG A 604 32.54 -5.45 5.14
CA ARG A 604 33.48 -5.83 6.23
C ARG A 604 33.08 -5.26 7.58
N CYS A 605 32.50 -4.06 7.61
CA CYS A 605 32.00 -3.44 8.84
C CYS A 605 30.68 -4.06 9.34
N GLY A 606 30.09 -5.00 8.60
CA GLY A 606 28.86 -5.70 8.98
C GLY A 606 27.57 -5.04 8.49
N VAL A 607 27.66 -4.06 7.58
CA VAL A 607 26.48 -3.52 6.88
C VAL A 607 25.89 -4.62 6.00
N THR A 608 24.57 -4.65 5.89
CA THR A 608 23.84 -5.66 5.10
C THR A 608 22.99 -5.06 3.98
N ALA A 609 22.62 -3.78 4.10
CA ALA A 609 21.83 -3.08 3.11
C ALA A 609 22.22 -1.60 3.02
N VAL A 610 22.32 -1.08 1.81
CA VAL A 610 22.67 0.32 1.51
C VAL A 610 21.47 1.00 0.86
N TRP A 611 21.00 2.09 1.46
CA TRP A 611 19.98 2.95 0.89
C TRP A 611 20.63 4.00 -0.01
N LEU A 612 20.34 3.90 -1.31
CA LEU A 612 20.80 4.79 -2.38
C LEU A 612 19.81 5.96 -2.57
N PRO A 613 20.28 7.13 -3.04
CA PRO A 613 19.42 8.28 -3.27
C PRO A 613 18.40 8.03 -4.41
N PRO A 614 17.38 8.89 -4.59
CA PRO A 614 16.43 8.73 -5.67
C PRO A 614 17.16 8.69 -7.04
N PRO A 615 17.03 7.60 -7.82
CA PRO A 615 17.81 7.42 -9.04
C PRO A 615 17.25 8.18 -10.24
N THR A 616 16.04 8.71 -10.12
CA THR A 616 15.28 9.31 -11.20
C THR A 616 15.75 10.72 -11.52
N GLU A 617 15.72 11.10 -12.80
CA GLU A 617 15.84 12.47 -13.25
C GLU A 617 14.78 13.36 -12.57
N SER A 618 15.22 14.51 -12.08
CA SER A 618 14.47 15.34 -11.15
C SER A 618 14.78 16.82 -11.36
N VAL A 619 13.76 17.65 -11.18
CA VAL A 619 13.88 19.12 -11.25
C VAL A 619 14.83 19.63 -10.18
N ALA A 620 14.74 19.08 -8.96
CA ALA A 620 15.71 19.31 -7.91
C ALA A 620 16.84 18.27 -8.01
N PRO A 621 18.12 18.66 -7.98
CA PRO A 621 19.23 17.74 -8.23
C PRO A 621 19.37 16.64 -7.16
N GLN A 622 18.76 16.82 -5.98
CA GLN A 622 18.70 15.80 -4.92
C GLN A 622 17.76 14.62 -5.24
N GLY A 623 16.98 14.68 -6.31
CA GLY A 623 16.11 13.57 -6.74
C GLY A 623 14.67 13.60 -6.21
N TYR A 624 14.36 14.45 -5.22
CA TYR A 624 13.04 14.54 -4.56
C TYR A 624 11.99 15.36 -5.33
N MET A 625 12.23 15.72 -6.59
CA MET A 625 11.22 16.32 -7.48
C MET A 625 11.22 15.60 -8.85
N PRO A 626 10.94 14.29 -8.87
CA PRO A 626 11.15 13.44 -10.03
C PRO A 626 10.25 13.85 -11.20
N SER A 627 10.75 13.79 -12.43
CA SER A 627 9.96 14.08 -13.63
C SER A 627 9.73 12.85 -14.51
N ASP A 628 10.73 12.30 -15.21
CA ASP A 628 10.56 11.04 -15.95
C ASP A 628 11.06 9.84 -15.14
N LEU A 629 10.13 9.06 -14.57
CA LEU A 629 10.46 7.90 -13.72
C LEU A 629 11.37 6.87 -14.41
N TYR A 630 11.30 6.73 -15.74
CA TYR A 630 12.14 5.78 -16.48
C TYR A 630 13.49 6.36 -16.90
N ASN A 631 13.73 7.65 -16.70
CA ASN A 631 15.03 8.26 -16.94
C ASN A 631 15.85 8.25 -15.64
N LEU A 632 16.87 7.38 -15.57
CA LEU A 632 17.74 7.24 -14.40
C LEU A 632 19.08 7.98 -14.54
N ASN A 633 19.19 8.87 -15.53
CA ASN A 633 20.32 9.80 -15.63
C ASN A 633 20.06 10.98 -14.69
N SER A 634 20.47 10.83 -13.44
CA SER A 634 20.28 11.83 -12.38
C SER A 634 21.54 12.64 -12.15
N ALA A 635 21.48 13.61 -11.22
CA ALA A 635 22.66 14.35 -10.80
C ALA A 635 23.69 13.48 -10.07
N TYR A 636 23.31 12.29 -9.59
CA TYR A 636 24.21 11.35 -8.92
C TYR A 636 25.09 10.54 -9.88
N GLY A 637 24.67 10.42 -11.16
CA GLY A 637 25.38 9.68 -12.20
C GLY A 637 24.44 9.10 -13.27
N SER A 638 25.04 8.44 -14.26
CA SER A 638 24.29 7.77 -15.34
C SER A 638 23.65 6.46 -14.87
N VAL A 639 22.73 5.92 -15.69
CA VAL A 639 22.11 4.61 -15.41
C VAL A 639 23.15 3.47 -15.39
N GLU A 640 24.19 3.55 -16.22
CA GLU A 640 25.29 2.58 -16.23
C GLU A 640 26.13 2.67 -14.96
N GLU A 641 26.43 3.88 -14.48
CA GLU A 641 27.15 4.08 -13.22
C GLU A 641 26.34 3.59 -12.02
N LEU A 642 25.02 3.80 -12.03
CA LEU A 642 24.10 3.25 -11.02
C LEU A 642 24.13 1.71 -11.01
N LYS A 643 24.00 1.09 -12.18
CA LYS A 643 24.05 -0.37 -12.32
C LYS A 643 25.38 -0.93 -11.82
N HIS A 644 26.49 -0.31 -12.21
CA HIS A 644 27.81 -0.69 -11.73
C HIS A 644 27.91 -0.59 -10.20
N CYS A 645 27.41 0.49 -9.60
CA CYS A 645 27.38 0.65 -8.14
C CYS A 645 26.56 -0.46 -7.46
N ILE A 646 25.38 -0.81 -8.00
CA ILE A 646 24.55 -1.91 -7.48
C ILE A 646 25.27 -3.26 -7.63
N GLU A 647 25.89 -3.53 -8.78
CA GLU A 647 26.67 -4.75 -9.03
C GLU A 647 27.84 -4.90 -8.04
N GLU A 648 28.55 -3.81 -7.73
CA GLU A 648 29.61 -3.81 -6.73
C GLU A 648 29.06 -4.09 -5.32
N MET A 649 27.89 -3.56 -4.97
CA MET A 649 27.21 -3.88 -3.70
C MET A 649 26.85 -5.37 -3.63
N HIS A 650 26.25 -5.93 -4.69
CA HIS A 650 25.90 -7.34 -4.78
C HIS A 650 27.12 -8.25 -4.70
N SER A 651 28.26 -7.84 -5.28
CA SER A 651 29.53 -8.59 -5.20
C SER A 651 30.04 -8.78 -3.76
N GLN A 652 29.54 -7.96 -2.82
CA GLN A 652 29.91 -7.96 -1.40
C GLN A 652 28.74 -8.40 -0.49
N ASP A 653 27.72 -9.06 -1.06
CA ASP A 653 26.50 -9.51 -0.37
C ASP A 653 25.69 -8.37 0.29
N LEU A 654 25.77 -7.14 -0.26
CA LEU A 654 24.99 -5.99 0.20
C LEU A 654 23.72 -5.82 -0.63
N LEU A 655 22.58 -5.66 0.05
CA LEU A 655 21.32 -5.30 -0.60
C LEU A 655 21.32 -3.82 -0.99
N ALA A 656 20.92 -3.50 -2.23
CA ALA A 656 20.73 -2.13 -2.70
C ALA A 656 19.26 -1.70 -2.56
N LEU A 657 18.98 -0.73 -1.69
CA LEU A 657 17.63 -0.16 -1.51
C LEU A 657 17.52 1.16 -2.27
N GLY A 658 16.53 1.27 -3.18
CA GLY A 658 16.26 2.48 -3.93
C GLY A 658 15.30 3.41 -3.17
N ASP A 659 15.60 4.71 -3.15
CA ASP A 659 14.65 5.73 -2.71
C ASP A 659 13.60 5.98 -3.81
N VAL A 660 12.34 5.72 -3.51
CA VAL A 660 11.22 5.85 -4.45
C VAL A 660 10.30 6.98 -4.02
N VAL A 661 10.27 8.04 -4.83
CA VAL A 661 9.47 9.25 -4.62
C VAL A 661 8.17 9.13 -5.40
N LEU A 662 7.09 8.76 -4.70
CA LEU A 662 5.81 8.39 -5.32
C LEU A 662 4.68 9.39 -5.07
N ASN A 663 4.75 10.19 -3.99
CA ASN A 663 3.66 11.10 -3.61
C ASN A 663 3.37 12.17 -4.69
N HIS A 664 4.44 12.73 -5.26
CA HIS A 664 4.37 13.85 -6.18
C HIS A 664 5.34 13.65 -7.33
N ARG A 665 5.06 14.33 -8.46
CA ARG A 665 5.87 14.21 -9.68
C ARG A 665 5.76 15.50 -10.49
N CYS A 666 6.90 15.98 -11.00
CA CYS A 666 6.96 17.18 -11.82
C CYS A 666 6.60 16.88 -13.29
N ALA A 667 5.63 17.63 -13.82
CA ALA A 667 5.21 17.52 -15.22
C ALA A 667 6.23 18.17 -16.17
N GLN A 668 6.47 17.54 -17.32
CA GLN A 668 7.41 18.00 -18.34
C GLN A 668 6.85 19.12 -19.22
N LYS A 669 5.52 19.28 -19.28
CA LYS A 669 4.87 20.27 -20.16
C LYS A 669 3.76 21.01 -19.44
N GLN A 670 3.57 22.26 -19.86
CA GLN A 670 2.44 23.08 -19.46
C GLN A 670 1.22 22.77 -20.35
N SER A 671 0.04 22.78 -19.75
CA SER A 671 -1.23 22.86 -20.47
C SER A 671 -1.46 24.25 -21.06
N PRO A 672 -2.43 24.44 -21.98
CA PRO A 672 -2.64 25.71 -22.67
C PRO A 672 -2.92 26.93 -21.77
N ASN A 673 -3.28 26.71 -20.51
CA ASN A 673 -3.49 27.77 -19.51
C ASN A 673 -2.26 28.03 -18.62
N GLY A 674 -1.10 27.47 -18.96
CA GLY A 674 0.19 27.72 -18.28
C GLY A 674 0.47 26.82 -17.08
N VAL A 675 -0.30 25.75 -16.86
CA VAL A 675 -0.17 24.88 -15.68
C VAL A 675 0.64 23.64 -15.98
N TRP A 676 1.63 23.34 -15.13
CA TRP A 676 2.48 22.14 -15.24
C TRP A 676 1.74 20.87 -14.81
N ASN A 677 1.01 20.25 -15.73
CA ASN A 677 0.18 19.06 -15.47
C ASN A 677 0.12 18.04 -16.63
N ILE A 678 1.06 18.13 -17.58
CA ILE A 678 1.19 17.16 -18.67
C ILE A 678 2.52 16.43 -18.53
N TYR A 679 2.44 15.13 -18.24
CA TYR A 679 3.61 14.28 -18.06
C TYR A 679 4.10 13.69 -19.38
N GLY A 680 5.39 13.40 -19.45
CA GLY A 680 6.07 12.76 -20.55
C GLY A 680 6.68 11.40 -20.17
N GLY A 681 7.53 10.89 -21.06
CA GLY A 681 8.19 9.60 -20.90
C GLY A 681 7.23 8.42 -21.12
N LYS A 682 7.58 7.27 -20.57
CA LYS A 682 6.74 6.05 -20.65
C LYS A 682 5.45 6.18 -19.83
N LEU A 683 5.45 7.07 -18.82
CA LEU A 683 4.32 7.39 -17.96
C LEU A 683 3.73 8.77 -18.32
N ALA A 684 3.30 8.92 -19.57
CA ALA A 684 2.75 10.15 -20.12
C ALA A 684 1.30 10.41 -19.66
N TRP A 685 1.13 10.62 -18.35
CA TRP A 685 -0.15 10.94 -17.73
C TRP A 685 -0.62 12.37 -18.03
N GLY A 686 -1.92 12.61 -17.92
CA GLY A 686 -2.53 13.95 -17.90
C GLY A 686 -2.99 14.38 -16.50
N PRO A 687 -3.78 15.48 -16.43
CA PRO A 687 -4.30 16.02 -15.18
C PRO A 687 -5.16 15.03 -14.37
N GLU A 688 -5.72 14.01 -15.02
CA GLU A 688 -6.47 12.92 -14.37
C GLU A 688 -5.64 12.07 -13.40
N ALA A 689 -4.31 12.09 -13.51
CA ALA A 689 -3.40 11.44 -12.55
C ALA A 689 -3.04 12.35 -11.35
N ILE A 690 -3.54 13.58 -11.32
CA ILE A 690 -3.23 14.57 -10.28
C ILE A 690 -4.47 14.76 -9.42
N VAL A 691 -4.29 14.85 -8.10
CA VAL A 691 -5.38 15.09 -7.15
C VAL A 691 -6.10 16.41 -7.43
N CYS A 692 -7.42 16.45 -7.27
CA CYS A 692 -8.22 17.63 -7.63
C CYS A 692 -8.22 18.76 -6.58
N ASP A 693 -7.79 18.46 -5.35
CA ASP A 693 -7.80 19.36 -4.20
C ASP A 693 -6.51 20.21 -4.07
N ASP A 694 -5.54 20.02 -4.97
CA ASP A 694 -4.43 20.95 -5.16
C ASP A 694 -4.75 21.96 -6.28
N PRO A 695 -5.15 23.20 -5.94
CA PRO A 695 -5.57 24.18 -6.93
C PRO A 695 -4.43 24.68 -7.83
N ASN A 696 -3.17 24.51 -7.42
CA ASN A 696 -2.01 25.04 -8.16
C ASN A 696 -1.75 24.26 -9.45
N PHE A 697 -2.08 22.97 -9.47
CA PHE A 697 -1.80 22.07 -10.60
C PHE A 697 -3.04 21.66 -11.39
N GLN A 698 -4.23 22.07 -10.94
CA GLN A 698 -5.51 21.86 -11.62
C GLN A 698 -5.76 20.38 -11.98
N GLY A 699 -5.53 19.49 -11.02
CA GLY A 699 -5.78 18.07 -11.18
C GLY A 699 -7.26 17.75 -11.41
N LYS A 700 -7.51 16.63 -12.07
CA LYS A 700 -8.84 16.09 -12.40
C LYS A 700 -9.08 14.70 -11.82
N GLY A 701 -8.12 14.18 -11.05
CA GLY A 701 -8.26 12.95 -10.27
C GLY A 701 -9.20 13.12 -9.08
N ASN A 702 -9.17 12.16 -8.19
CA ASN A 702 -9.87 12.20 -6.91
C ASN A 702 -9.13 13.09 -5.90
N PRO A 703 -9.79 13.48 -4.78
CA PRO A 703 -9.12 14.19 -3.69
C PRO A 703 -7.94 13.41 -3.12
N SER A 704 -6.95 14.11 -2.59
CA SER A 704 -5.79 13.49 -1.94
C SER A 704 -6.23 12.53 -0.82
N SER A 705 -5.48 11.43 -0.71
CA SER A 705 -5.66 10.45 0.37
C SER A 705 -4.75 10.72 1.58
N GLY A 706 -3.91 11.75 1.50
CA GLY A 706 -2.94 12.12 2.52
C GLY A 706 -2.49 13.58 2.41
N ASP A 707 -1.34 13.88 3.01
CA ASP A 707 -0.80 15.24 3.04
C ASP A 707 -0.32 15.73 1.67
N VAL A 708 -0.44 17.03 1.42
CA VAL A 708 -0.11 17.64 0.14
C VAL A 708 1.32 18.17 0.16
N PHE A 709 2.13 17.79 -0.83
CA PHE A 709 3.41 18.43 -1.10
C PHE A 709 3.22 19.59 -2.07
N HIS A 710 3.27 20.83 -1.58
CA HIS A 710 2.83 22.00 -2.36
C HIS A 710 3.75 22.39 -3.53
N ALA A 711 4.99 21.90 -3.59
CA ALA A 711 5.96 22.32 -4.61
C ALA A 711 5.87 21.52 -5.92
N ALA A 712 5.09 20.44 -5.97
CA ALA A 712 4.90 19.64 -7.17
C ALA A 712 3.48 19.03 -7.23
N PRO A 713 2.96 18.66 -8.41
CA PRO A 713 1.66 18.00 -8.48
C PRO A 713 1.63 16.66 -7.75
N ASN A 714 0.65 16.50 -6.86
CA ASN A 714 0.45 15.30 -6.06
C ASN A 714 -0.33 14.25 -6.86
N ILE A 715 0.13 13.01 -6.82
CA ILE A 715 -0.35 11.91 -7.65
C ILE A 715 -1.57 11.23 -7.02
N ASP A 716 -2.62 11.05 -7.82
CA ASP A 716 -3.82 10.33 -7.42
C ASP A 716 -3.63 8.81 -7.54
N HIS A 717 -3.12 8.22 -6.46
CA HIS A 717 -2.97 6.76 -6.35
C HIS A 717 -4.29 5.98 -6.31
N SER A 718 -5.46 6.63 -6.21
CA SER A 718 -6.75 5.93 -6.30
C SER A 718 -7.08 5.48 -7.72
N GLN A 719 -6.42 6.04 -8.74
CA GLN A 719 -6.58 5.61 -10.13
C GLN A 719 -5.88 4.28 -10.41
N ASP A 720 -6.61 3.32 -11.01
CA ASP A 720 -6.07 2.00 -11.34
C ASP A 720 -4.88 2.05 -12.31
N PHE A 721 -4.93 2.96 -13.29
CA PHE A 721 -3.85 3.11 -14.26
C PHE A 721 -2.57 3.64 -13.60
N VAL A 722 -2.66 4.59 -12.67
CA VAL A 722 -1.52 5.09 -11.89
C VAL A 722 -0.89 3.95 -11.10
N ARG A 723 -1.69 3.17 -10.38
CA ARG A 723 -1.16 2.05 -9.59
C ARG A 723 -0.50 0.98 -10.45
N ARG A 724 -1.12 0.61 -11.57
CA ARG A 724 -0.55 -0.36 -12.51
C ARG A 724 0.81 0.13 -13.03
N ASP A 725 0.86 1.36 -13.49
CA ASP A 725 2.05 1.96 -14.10
C ASP A 725 3.21 2.07 -13.07
N ILE A 726 2.92 2.42 -11.81
CA ILE A 726 3.91 2.43 -10.72
C ILE A 726 4.40 1.01 -10.40
N LYS A 727 3.51 0.01 -10.36
CA LYS A 727 3.89 -1.40 -10.16
C LYS A 727 4.85 -1.88 -11.25
N ASP A 728 4.56 -1.56 -12.51
CA ASP A 728 5.41 -1.91 -13.64
C ASP A 728 6.78 -1.22 -13.55
N TRP A 729 6.82 0.04 -13.10
CA TRP A 729 8.07 0.77 -12.87
C TRP A 729 8.92 0.19 -11.74
N LEU A 730 8.32 -0.13 -10.58
CA LEU A 730 9.03 -0.77 -9.47
C LEU A 730 9.56 -2.16 -9.86
N ASN A 731 8.77 -2.93 -10.62
CA ASN A 731 9.21 -4.21 -11.18
C ASN A 731 10.41 -4.04 -12.11
N TRP A 732 10.40 -3.01 -12.96
CA TRP A 732 11.53 -2.68 -13.83
C TRP A 732 12.78 -2.26 -13.04
N LEU A 733 12.65 -1.41 -12.02
CA LEU A 733 13.78 -1.06 -11.14
C LEU A 733 14.39 -2.29 -10.47
N ARG A 734 13.57 -3.26 -10.06
CA ARG A 734 14.06 -4.49 -9.43
C ARG A 734 14.69 -5.45 -10.45
N ASN A 735 14.00 -5.75 -11.53
CA ASN A 735 14.39 -6.80 -12.46
C ASN A 735 15.47 -6.37 -13.46
N ASP A 736 15.46 -5.11 -13.89
CA ASP A 736 16.32 -4.61 -14.96
C ASP A 736 17.46 -3.70 -14.46
N ILE A 737 17.26 -3.02 -13.33
CA ILE A 737 18.28 -2.15 -12.70
C ILE A 737 19.01 -2.85 -11.55
N GLY A 738 18.34 -3.77 -10.85
CA GLY A 738 18.96 -4.60 -9.81
C GLY A 738 18.72 -4.13 -8.38
N PHE A 739 17.79 -3.20 -8.13
CA PHE A 739 17.43 -2.84 -6.75
C PHE A 739 16.76 -4.01 -6.02
N ASP A 740 17.10 -4.21 -4.75
CA ASP A 740 16.55 -5.30 -3.93
C ASP A 740 15.33 -4.86 -3.11
N GLY A 741 15.18 -3.57 -2.87
CA GLY A 741 14.08 -3.05 -2.05
C GLY A 741 13.97 -1.54 -2.05
N TRP A 742 13.06 -1.03 -1.21
CA TRP A 742 12.57 0.34 -1.34
C TRP A 742 12.64 1.13 -0.03
N ARG A 743 13.13 2.36 -0.11
CA ARG A 743 12.75 3.43 0.83
C ARG A 743 11.67 4.27 0.16
N LEU A 744 10.49 4.30 0.75
CA LEU A 744 9.34 5.04 0.24
C LEU A 744 9.34 6.44 0.87
N ASP A 745 9.49 7.44 0.02
CA ASP A 745 9.49 8.86 0.40
C ASP A 745 8.09 9.34 0.80
N PHE A 746 8.02 10.23 1.79
CA PHE A 746 6.84 11.00 2.14
C PHE A 746 5.52 10.18 2.16
N VAL A 747 5.53 9.02 2.84
CA VAL A 747 4.42 8.05 2.81
C VAL A 747 3.16 8.52 3.54
N ARG A 748 3.20 9.70 4.15
CA ARG A 748 2.02 10.41 4.65
C ARG A 748 1.18 11.04 3.55
N GLY A 749 1.75 11.25 2.37
CA GLY A 749 1.06 11.86 1.24
C GLY A 749 0.00 10.97 0.61
N PHE A 750 0.05 9.66 0.85
CA PHE A 750 -0.87 8.70 0.25
C PHE A 750 -1.14 7.49 1.16
N SER A 751 -2.26 6.81 0.94
CA SER A 751 -2.67 5.68 1.77
C SER A 751 -1.65 4.52 1.75
N GLY A 752 -1.33 3.99 2.95
CA GLY A 752 -0.52 2.78 3.10
C GLY A 752 -1.11 1.53 2.44
N THR A 753 -2.41 1.53 2.10
CA THR A 753 -3.01 0.43 1.33
C THR A 753 -2.46 0.34 -0.10
N TYR A 754 -2.08 1.47 -0.71
CA TYR A 754 -1.44 1.47 -2.02
C TYR A 754 0.00 1.00 -1.93
N VAL A 755 0.71 1.39 -0.85
CA VAL A 755 2.05 0.88 -0.54
C VAL A 755 2.05 -0.65 -0.44
N LYS A 756 1.03 -1.23 0.19
CA LYS A 756 0.84 -2.69 0.21
C LYS A 756 0.82 -3.28 -1.19
N GLU A 757 -0.01 -2.75 -2.09
CA GLU A 757 -0.08 -3.24 -3.48
C GLU A 757 1.26 -3.13 -4.22
N TYR A 758 2.00 -2.04 -3.98
CA TYR A 758 3.32 -1.84 -4.59
C TYR A 758 4.35 -2.84 -4.08
N ILE A 759 4.37 -3.09 -2.78
CA ILE A 759 5.27 -4.08 -2.15
C ILE A 759 4.91 -5.50 -2.60
N GLU A 760 3.62 -5.87 -2.56
CA GLU A 760 3.17 -7.20 -3.00
C GLU A 760 3.46 -7.45 -4.48
N SER A 761 3.35 -6.43 -5.32
CA SER A 761 3.62 -6.54 -6.75
C SER A 761 5.10 -6.58 -7.08
N SER A 762 5.95 -5.83 -6.37
CA SER A 762 7.40 -5.75 -6.64
C SER A 762 8.22 -6.77 -5.85
N ASN A 763 7.67 -7.38 -4.80
CA ASN A 763 8.31 -8.37 -3.95
C ASN A 763 9.75 -7.98 -3.51
N PRO A 764 9.94 -6.82 -2.85
CA PRO A 764 11.25 -6.38 -2.40
C PRO A 764 11.76 -7.25 -1.23
N ALA A 765 13.08 -7.40 -1.13
CA ALA A 765 13.74 -7.99 0.04
C ALA A 765 13.47 -7.18 1.31
N PHE A 766 13.36 -5.86 1.19
CA PHE A 766 13.00 -4.97 2.30
C PHE A 766 12.27 -3.72 1.81
N ALA A 767 11.29 -3.24 2.59
CA ALA A 767 10.63 -1.95 2.35
C ALA A 767 10.56 -1.11 3.64
N ILE A 768 10.82 0.19 3.51
CA ILE A 768 10.74 1.16 4.61
C ILE A 768 10.02 2.42 4.18
N GLY A 769 9.00 2.83 4.93
CA GLY A 769 8.33 4.11 4.74
C GLY A 769 8.88 5.21 5.65
N GLU A 770 9.02 6.41 5.09
CA GLU A 770 9.21 7.63 5.85
C GLU A 770 7.88 8.22 6.30
N TYR A 771 7.33 7.67 7.39
CA TYR A 771 6.18 8.27 8.07
C TYR A 771 6.68 9.28 9.10
N TRP A 772 6.87 10.52 8.69
CA TRP A 772 7.36 11.59 9.56
C TRP A 772 6.23 12.54 9.97
N ASP A 773 5.90 12.57 11.25
CA ASP A 773 4.94 13.52 11.81
C ASP A 773 5.50 14.27 13.02
N SER A 774 4.80 15.32 13.43
CA SER A 774 5.19 16.14 14.58
C SER A 774 4.96 15.37 15.88
N LEU A 775 6.00 15.39 16.74
CA LEU A 775 5.91 14.90 18.11
C LEU A 775 5.03 15.81 18.97
N ALA A 776 4.59 15.30 20.11
CA ALA A 776 3.85 16.07 21.10
C ALA A 776 4.80 16.92 21.97
N TYR A 777 4.50 18.22 22.07
CA TYR A 777 5.22 19.17 22.92
C TYR A 777 4.24 19.91 23.82
N GLU A 778 4.69 20.21 25.04
CA GLU A 778 3.98 21.01 26.03
C GLU A 778 4.93 22.07 26.58
N HIS A 779 4.52 23.34 26.52
CA HIS A 779 5.34 24.50 26.92
C HIS A 779 6.76 24.51 26.31
N GLY A 780 6.89 24.08 25.05
CA GLY A 780 8.18 24.02 24.34
C GLY A 780 9.08 22.84 24.74
N SER A 781 8.63 21.97 25.65
CA SER A 781 9.34 20.75 26.04
C SER A 781 8.69 19.52 25.44
N LEU A 782 9.49 18.53 25.05
CA LEU A 782 8.98 17.27 24.54
C LEU A 782 8.15 16.57 25.62
N CYS A 783 6.89 16.22 25.31
CA CYS A 783 6.07 15.43 26.22
C CYS A 783 6.73 14.06 26.46
N TYR A 784 6.63 13.53 27.68
CA TYR A 784 7.11 12.18 27.99
C TYR A 784 6.37 11.13 27.16
N ASN A 785 5.05 11.16 27.19
CA ASN A 785 4.22 10.22 26.45
C ASN A 785 4.14 10.62 24.97
N GLN A 786 4.67 9.76 24.10
CA GLN A 786 4.62 9.88 22.63
C GLN A 786 3.82 8.73 21.98
N ASP A 787 2.94 8.07 22.74
CA ASP A 787 2.13 6.93 22.29
C ASP A 787 1.31 7.28 21.06
N VAL A 788 0.69 8.46 21.06
CA VAL A 788 -0.10 8.92 19.91
C VAL A 788 0.78 9.04 18.66
N HIS A 789 2.06 9.43 18.79
CA HIS A 789 2.98 9.53 17.66
C HIS A 789 3.39 8.14 17.16
N ARG A 790 3.89 7.25 18.03
CA ARG A 790 4.23 5.86 17.62
C ARG A 790 3.02 5.08 17.11
N GLN A 791 1.82 5.34 17.62
CA GLN A 791 0.58 4.73 17.14
C GLN A 791 0.25 5.12 15.70
N ARG A 792 0.48 6.38 15.29
CA ARG A 792 0.27 6.80 13.88
C ARG A 792 1.18 6.04 12.94
N ILE A 793 2.45 5.85 13.31
CA ILE A 793 3.41 5.04 12.53
C ILE A 793 2.96 3.57 12.49
N VAL A 794 2.57 2.98 13.62
CA VAL A 794 2.06 1.59 13.68
C VAL A 794 0.78 1.41 12.87
N ASN A 795 -0.12 2.39 12.88
CA ASN A 795 -1.34 2.37 12.06
C ASN A 795 -1.00 2.39 10.58
N TRP A 796 -0.02 3.20 10.16
CA TRP A 796 0.45 3.20 8.78
C TRP A 796 1.08 1.85 8.39
N ILE A 797 1.95 1.29 9.24
CA ILE A 797 2.52 -0.06 9.05
C ILE A 797 1.40 -1.09 8.88
N ASN A 798 0.38 -1.07 9.74
CA ASN A 798 -0.79 -1.93 9.64
C ASN A 798 -1.56 -1.73 8.32
N ALA A 799 -1.71 -0.49 7.84
CA ALA A 799 -2.36 -0.19 6.57
C ALA A 799 -1.60 -0.78 5.37
N THR A 800 -0.27 -0.94 5.47
CA THR A 800 0.52 -1.70 4.48
C THR A 800 0.31 -3.22 4.56
N GLY A 801 -0.59 -3.71 5.41
CA GLY A 801 -0.72 -5.13 5.73
C GLY A 801 0.44 -5.66 6.57
N GLY A 802 1.19 -4.77 7.23
CA GLY A 802 2.42 -5.11 7.94
C GLY A 802 3.54 -5.58 7.01
N THR A 803 3.50 -5.26 5.72
CA THR A 803 4.52 -5.64 4.72
C THR A 803 5.71 -4.67 4.71
N SER A 804 5.47 -3.38 5.01
CA SER A 804 6.51 -2.37 5.16
C SER A 804 6.93 -2.19 6.61
N SER A 805 8.20 -1.87 6.82
CA SER A 805 8.69 -1.24 8.05
C SER A 805 8.58 0.29 7.93
N ALA A 806 8.83 1.02 9.01
CA ALA A 806 8.90 2.49 8.99
C ALA A 806 10.08 3.02 9.81
N PHE A 807 10.55 4.22 9.48
CA PHE A 807 11.52 4.92 10.30
C PHE A 807 10.93 5.23 11.69
N ASP A 808 11.69 4.93 12.75
CA ASP A 808 11.30 5.19 14.13
C ASP A 808 11.64 6.63 14.53
N VAL A 809 10.92 7.56 13.92
CA VAL A 809 11.03 9.00 14.20
C VAL A 809 10.72 9.30 15.68
N THR A 810 9.89 8.46 16.31
CA THR A 810 9.56 8.57 17.74
C THR A 810 10.80 8.38 18.59
N THR A 811 11.55 7.28 18.39
CA THR A 811 12.80 7.03 19.12
C THR A 811 13.83 8.11 18.85
N LYS A 812 13.99 8.55 17.59
CA LYS A 812 14.89 9.66 17.22
C LYS A 812 14.64 10.91 18.08
N GLY A 813 13.38 11.36 18.20
CA GLY A 813 13.06 12.56 18.96
C GLY A 813 13.17 12.39 20.47
N ILE A 814 12.76 11.24 20.99
CA ILE A 814 12.91 10.96 22.43
C ILE A 814 14.40 10.90 22.81
N LEU A 815 15.21 10.21 22.01
CA LEU A 815 16.64 10.05 22.26
C LEU A 815 17.38 11.40 22.19
N HIS A 816 16.97 12.28 21.28
CA HIS A 816 17.48 13.66 21.22
C HIS A 816 17.33 14.39 22.57
N SER A 817 16.18 14.29 23.23
CA SER A 817 15.96 14.88 24.56
C SER A 817 16.58 14.07 25.70
N ALA A 818 16.53 12.74 25.63
CA ALA A 818 16.96 11.85 26.71
C ALA A 818 18.45 11.97 27.05
N LEU A 819 19.31 12.16 26.04
CA LEU A 819 20.77 12.27 26.23
C LEU A 819 21.22 13.59 26.88
N HIS A 820 20.28 14.48 27.21
CA HIS A 820 20.50 15.66 28.04
C HIS A 820 20.12 15.39 29.51
N ASN A 821 20.60 14.27 30.06
CA ASN A 821 20.34 13.82 31.44
C ASN A 821 18.84 13.61 31.76
N GLN A 822 18.07 13.19 30.75
CA GLN A 822 16.64 12.87 30.89
C GLN A 822 16.39 11.41 30.48
N TYR A 823 17.25 10.49 30.94
CA TYR A 823 17.22 9.09 30.53
C TYR A 823 15.96 8.33 30.97
N TRP A 824 15.24 8.83 31.97
CA TRP A 824 13.89 8.38 32.33
C TRP A 824 12.89 8.42 31.17
N ARG A 825 13.18 9.16 30.09
CA ARG A 825 12.38 9.14 28.86
C ARG A 825 12.53 7.87 28.02
N LEU A 826 13.54 7.03 28.29
CA LEU A 826 13.86 5.82 27.50
C LEU A 826 13.11 4.57 27.96
N ILE A 827 12.19 4.72 28.92
CA ILE A 827 11.30 3.67 29.41
C ILE A 827 9.86 4.18 29.36
N ASP A 828 8.91 3.36 28.92
CA ASP A 828 7.48 3.66 28.98
C ASP A 828 6.85 3.12 30.29
N PRO A 829 5.59 3.48 30.63
CA PRO A 829 4.95 3.02 31.86
C PRO A 829 4.79 1.49 31.95
N GLN A 830 4.96 0.76 30.85
CA GLN A 830 4.91 -0.70 30.79
C GLN A 830 6.31 -1.33 30.87
N GLY A 831 7.35 -0.54 31.12
CA GLY A 831 8.73 -1.01 31.26
C GLY A 831 9.43 -1.32 29.93
N LYS A 832 8.87 -0.89 28.80
CA LYS A 832 9.41 -1.14 27.46
C LYS A 832 10.21 0.06 26.94
N PRO A 833 11.09 -0.13 25.95
CA PRO A 833 11.71 0.98 25.23
C PRO A 833 10.66 1.93 24.66
N THR A 834 10.94 3.22 24.68
CA THR A 834 10.05 4.22 24.07
C THR A 834 10.25 4.28 22.55
N GLY A 835 9.20 4.69 21.85
CA GLY A 835 9.15 4.70 20.38
C GLY A 835 8.51 3.45 19.77
N VAL A 836 8.61 3.30 18.44
CA VAL A 836 7.98 2.19 17.69
C VAL A 836 8.64 0.87 18.05
N MET A 837 9.94 0.87 18.34
CA MET A 837 10.69 -0.31 18.79
C MET A 837 10.13 -0.94 20.08
N GLY A 838 9.45 -0.18 20.94
CA GLY A 838 8.78 -0.73 22.13
C GLY A 838 7.52 -1.54 21.83
N TRP A 839 6.90 -1.31 20.67
CA TRP A 839 5.63 -1.92 20.29
C TRP A 839 5.78 -2.94 19.17
N TRP A 840 6.55 -2.60 18.13
CA TRP A 840 6.75 -3.45 16.96
C TRP A 840 8.19 -3.39 16.45
N PRO A 841 9.14 -3.97 17.19
CA PRO A 841 10.56 -3.81 16.90
C PRO A 841 10.99 -4.41 15.56
N SER A 842 10.34 -5.47 15.07
CA SER A 842 10.62 -6.02 13.72
C SER A 842 10.24 -5.08 12.57
N ARG A 843 9.44 -4.03 12.82
CA ARG A 843 9.02 -3.02 11.84
C ARG A 843 9.58 -1.63 12.14
N ALA A 844 10.34 -1.47 13.21
CA ALA A 844 10.99 -0.23 13.58
C ALA A 844 12.39 -0.14 12.94
N VAL A 845 12.64 0.91 12.19
CA VAL A 845 13.95 1.22 11.63
C VAL A 845 14.50 2.44 12.36
N THR A 846 15.43 2.22 13.28
CA THR A 846 16.00 3.26 14.14
C THR A 846 17.13 3.99 13.43
N PHE A 847 17.29 5.28 13.69
CA PHE A 847 18.32 6.13 13.10
C PHE A 847 18.60 7.34 14.01
N LEU A 848 19.77 7.97 13.86
CA LEU A 848 20.10 9.21 14.56
C LEU A 848 19.99 10.44 13.67
N GLU A 849 20.40 10.32 12.41
CA GLU A 849 20.24 11.36 11.40
C GLU A 849 19.99 10.73 10.04
N ASN A 850 19.37 11.52 9.16
CA ASN A 850 19.28 11.29 7.73
C ASN A 850 19.67 12.59 6.97
N HIS A 851 19.42 12.63 5.66
CA HIS A 851 19.75 13.78 4.82
C HIS A 851 18.90 15.04 5.08
N ASP A 852 17.77 14.93 5.80
CA ASP A 852 16.89 16.05 6.16
C ASP A 852 17.16 16.57 7.57
N THR A 853 17.17 15.66 8.55
CA THR A 853 17.39 16.01 9.95
C THR A 853 18.80 16.57 10.14
N GLY A 854 19.77 15.97 9.43
CA GLY A 854 21.18 16.29 9.51
C GLY A 854 21.69 16.94 8.22
N SER A 855 22.93 16.61 7.86
CA SER A 855 23.59 17.12 6.66
C SER A 855 23.53 18.66 6.58
N THR A 856 23.45 19.23 5.37
CA THR A 856 23.35 20.68 5.15
C THR A 856 21.91 21.22 5.28
N GLN A 857 20.88 20.37 5.28
CA GLN A 857 19.50 20.80 5.57
C GLN A 857 19.32 21.14 7.05
N GLY A 858 19.81 20.27 7.93
CA GLY A 858 19.88 20.50 9.36
C GLY A 858 18.53 20.85 9.99
N HIS A 859 17.44 20.25 9.52
CA HIS A 859 16.10 20.56 10.02
C HIS A 859 15.89 20.10 11.46
N TRP A 860 16.58 19.04 11.89
CA TRP A 860 16.48 18.50 13.24
C TRP A 860 17.73 17.70 13.65
N PRO A 861 18.90 18.37 13.72
CA PRO A 861 20.18 17.71 13.88
C PRO A 861 20.27 17.03 15.25
N PHE A 862 20.91 15.86 15.29
CA PHE A 862 21.24 15.20 16.54
C PHE A 862 22.43 15.91 17.20
N PRO A 863 22.47 16.04 18.54
CA PRO A 863 23.59 16.70 19.20
C PRO A 863 24.91 15.97 18.91
N ARG A 864 25.89 16.68 18.33
CA ARG A 864 27.14 16.09 17.81
C ARG A 864 27.98 15.43 18.91
N ASP A 865 28.00 16.01 20.10
CA ASP A 865 28.68 15.47 21.28
C ASP A 865 27.97 14.24 21.88
N LYS A 866 26.74 13.94 21.45
CA LYS A 866 25.94 12.79 21.91
C LYS A 866 25.83 11.66 20.88
N LEU A 867 26.44 11.80 19.70
CA LEU A 867 26.34 10.81 18.63
C LEU A 867 26.80 9.41 19.06
N THR A 868 27.88 9.31 19.83
CA THR A 868 28.42 8.04 20.32
C THR A 868 27.43 7.32 21.24
N GLN A 869 26.78 8.06 22.15
CA GLN A 869 25.73 7.54 23.04
C GLN A 869 24.48 7.15 22.27
N GLY A 870 24.08 7.96 21.28
CA GLY A 870 22.98 7.64 20.39
C GLY A 870 23.21 6.35 19.61
N TYR A 871 24.42 6.16 19.07
CA TYR A 871 24.78 4.95 18.32
C TYR A 871 24.86 3.74 19.24
N ALA A 872 25.39 3.89 20.45
CA ALA A 872 25.36 2.84 21.45
C ALA A 872 23.93 2.36 21.71
N TYR A 873 22.96 3.28 21.81
CA TYR A 873 21.54 2.92 21.95
C TYR A 873 21.03 2.15 20.73
N ILE A 874 21.02 2.75 19.54
CA ILE A 874 20.35 2.14 18.37
C ILE A 874 21.04 0.87 17.85
N LEU A 875 22.36 0.73 18.00
CA LEU A 875 23.10 -0.46 17.53
C LEU A 875 23.02 -1.62 18.52
N THR A 876 22.77 -1.38 19.80
CA THR A 876 22.61 -2.46 20.79
C THR A 876 21.17 -2.91 20.97
N HIS A 877 20.19 -2.06 20.66
CA HIS A 877 18.77 -2.30 20.88
C HIS A 877 18.08 -3.06 19.74
N PRO A 878 16.86 -3.59 19.96
CA PRO A 878 16.03 -4.14 18.89
C PRO A 878 15.59 -3.05 17.90
N GLY A 879 14.93 -3.48 16.82
CA GLY A 879 14.81 -2.65 15.62
C GLY A 879 15.95 -2.89 14.63
N THR A 880 15.82 -2.23 13.48
CA THR A 880 16.79 -2.28 12.39
C THR A 880 17.55 -0.95 12.35
N PRO A 881 18.76 -0.86 12.92
CA PRO A 881 19.50 0.40 12.94
C PRO A 881 19.98 0.83 11.56
N THR A 882 19.94 2.15 11.33
CA THR A 882 20.45 2.82 10.13
C THR A 882 21.59 3.76 10.51
N ILE A 883 22.75 3.55 9.89
CA ILE A 883 23.93 4.40 10.02
C ILE A 883 23.89 5.46 8.93
N PHE A 884 24.31 6.68 9.26
CA PHE A 884 24.29 7.81 8.34
C PHE A 884 25.69 8.04 7.75
N TYR A 885 25.76 8.35 6.46
CA TYR A 885 27.02 8.50 5.71
C TYR A 885 28.00 9.44 6.41
N ASP A 886 27.55 10.66 6.75
CA ASP A 886 28.42 11.71 7.29
C ASP A 886 29.04 11.28 8.63
N HIS A 887 28.27 10.61 9.48
CA HIS A 887 28.79 10.13 10.76
C HIS A 887 29.89 9.09 10.59
N PHE A 888 29.72 8.19 9.60
CA PHE A 888 30.63 7.10 9.38
C PHE A 888 31.90 7.53 8.63
N TYR A 889 31.78 8.25 7.52
CA TYR A 889 32.93 8.60 6.67
C TYR A 889 33.49 10.01 6.93
N ASP A 890 32.66 10.99 7.29
CA ASP A 890 33.09 12.40 7.30
C ASP A 890 33.39 12.94 8.71
N PHE A 891 32.69 12.43 9.74
CA PHE A 891 32.79 12.97 11.11
C PHE A 891 33.74 12.17 12.01
N GLY A 892 34.34 11.08 11.51
CA GLY A 892 35.34 10.30 12.23
C GLY A 892 34.78 9.32 13.28
N PHE A 893 33.51 8.91 13.18
CA PHE A 893 32.92 7.92 14.10
C PHE A 893 32.99 6.46 13.59
N ARG A 894 33.69 6.21 12.47
CA ARG A 894 33.81 4.87 11.85
C ARG A 894 34.18 3.78 12.85
N ASP A 895 35.24 3.99 13.62
CA ASP A 895 35.78 2.96 14.51
C ASP A 895 34.83 2.67 15.68
N VAL A 896 34.20 3.73 16.23
CA VAL A 896 33.20 3.61 17.29
C VAL A 896 31.97 2.84 16.80
N ILE A 897 31.47 3.18 15.61
CA ILE A 897 30.31 2.51 15.02
C ILE A 897 30.65 1.04 14.72
N THR A 898 31.84 0.76 14.19
CA THR A 898 32.30 -0.62 13.89
C THR A 898 32.43 -1.47 15.16
N GLU A 899 32.96 -0.91 16.25
CA GLU A 899 33.03 -1.59 17.56
C GLU A 899 31.63 -1.93 18.12
N LEU A 900 30.66 -1.04 17.95
CA LEU A 900 29.27 -1.27 18.35
C LEU A 900 28.56 -2.32 17.48
N ILE A 901 28.80 -2.33 16.17
CA ILE A 901 28.29 -3.38 15.27
C ILE A 901 28.86 -4.73 15.68
N GLU A 902 30.14 -4.79 16.02
CA GLU A 902 30.77 -6.02 16.49
C GLU A 902 30.15 -6.52 17.81
N ALA A 903 29.86 -5.61 18.75
CA ALA A 903 29.13 -5.95 19.98
C ALA A 903 27.75 -6.56 19.66
N ARG A 904 27.00 -5.91 18.76
CA ARG A 904 25.68 -6.37 18.30
C ARG A 904 25.76 -7.78 17.70
N ARG A 905 26.73 -8.01 16.82
CA ARG A 905 26.95 -9.27 16.11
C ARG A 905 27.33 -10.39 17.06
N ARG A 906 28.28 -10.16 17.97
CA ARG A 906 28.73 -11.15 18.97
C ARG A 906 27.63 -11.55 19.93
N ALA A 907 26.79 -10.60 20.32
CA ALA A 907 25.64 -10.87 21.18
C ALA A 907 24.43 -11.48 20.42
N GLY A 908 24.51 -11.63 19.09
CA GLY A 908 23.41 -12.16 18.29
C GLY A 908 22.16 -11.26 18.33
N ILE A 909 22.32 -9.95 18.51
CA ILE A 909 21.17 -9.04 18.60
C ILE A 909 20.55 -8.84 17.22
N HIS A 910 19.23 -9.02 17.14
CA HIS A 910 18.43 -8.87 15.94
C HIS A 910 17.23 -7.96 16.21
N CYS A 911 16.43 -7.67 15.18
CA CYS A 911 15.34 -6.71 15.27
C CYS A 911 14.22 -7.11 16.24
N ARG A 912 14.16 -8.35 16.74
CA ARG A 912 13.16 -8.84 17.70
C ARG A 912 13.74 -9.15 19.09
N SER A 913 15.02 -8.83 19.34
CA SER A 913 15.64 -9.11 20.64
C SER A 913 14.85 -8.46 21.78
N SER A 914 14.70 -9.19 22.88
CA SER A 914 14.03 -8.70 24.08
C SER A 914 14.85 -7.57 24.72
N VAL A 915 14.18 -6.68 25.44
CA VAL A 915 14.83 -5.64 26.24
C VAL A 915 14.26 -5.68 27.64
N LYS A 916 15.14 -5.73 28.64
CA LYS A 916 14.81 -5.56 30.04
C LYS A 916 15.54 -4.34 30.57
N ILE A 917 14.79 -3.30 30.92
CA ILE A 917 15.33 -2.04 31.41
C ILE A 917 15.42 -2.14 32.94
N TYR A 918 16.62 -1.91 33.48
CA TYR A 918 16.89 -1.94 34.92
C TYR A 918 16.88 -0.55 35.53
N HIS A 919 17.46 0.42 34.81
CA HIS A 919 17.56 1.80 35.27
C HIS A 919 17.18 2.75 34.14
N ALA A 920 16.37 3.77 34.46
CA ALA A 920 16.04 4.87 33.57
C ALA A 920 15.66 6.08 34.43
N ASN A 921 16.64 6.89 34.81
CA ASN A 921 16.47 8.05 35.69
C ASN A 921 17.26 9.26 35.15
N ASN A 922 17.50 10.31 35.94
CA ASN A 922 18.30 11.45 35.49
C ASN A 922 19.79 11.12 35.37
N GLU A 923 20.29 10.16 36.16
CA GLU A 923 21.72 9.82 36.24
C GLU A 923 22.15 8.90 35.09
N GLY A 924 21.26 8.03 34.62
CA GLY A 924 21.53 7.19 33.46
C GLY A 924 20.45 6.17 33.11
N TYR A 925 20.83 5.33 32.14
CA TYR A 925 20.01 4.25 31.58
C TYR A 925 20.79 2.95 31.58
N VAL A 926 20.16 1.85 32.01
CA VAL A 926 20.71 0.50 31.89
C VAL A 926 19.66 -0.44 31.34
N ALA A 927 20.04 -1.18 30.31
CA ALA A 927 19.20 -2.24 29.75
C ALA A 927 20.03 -3.47 29.41
N GLN A 928 19.43 -4.63 29.62
CA GLN A 928 19.85 -5.90 29.04
C GLN A 928 19.08 -6.11 27.73
N ILE A 929 19.81 -6.41 26.66
CA ILE A 929 19.25 -6.73 25.35
C ILE A 929 19.55 -8.20 25.04
N GLY A 930 18.49 -8.97 24.78
CA GLY A 930 18.57 -10.42 24.72
C GLY A 930 19.16 -11.01 26.00
N ASP A 931 19.84 -12.14 25.86
CA ASP A 931 20.47 -12.84 27.00
C ASP A 931 21.97 -12.56 27.12
N ALA A 932 22.54 -11.77 26.21
CA ALA A 932 23.97 -11.73 25.97
C ALA A 932 24.61 -10.32 25.99
N LEU A 933 23.83 -9.24 25.99
CA LEU A 933 24.36 -7.87 26.00
C LEU A 933 23.70 -7.01 27.08
N VAL A 934 24.52 -6.24 27.78
CA VAL A 934 24.07 -5.19 28.71
C VAL A 934 24.70 -3.88 28.29
N MET A 935 23.87 -2.84 28.20
CA MET A 935 24.29 -1.47 27.90
C MET A 935 23.96 -0.55 29.07
N LYS A 936 24.91 0.33 29.40
CA LYS A 936 24.75 1.45 30.31
C LYS A 936 25.04 2.77 29.59
N LEU A 937 24.20 3.78 29.79
CA LEU A 937 24.42 5.19 29.42
C LEU A 937 24.43 6.06 30.68
N GLY A 938 25.23 7.12 30.67
CA GLY A 938 25.21 8.14 31.73
C GLY A 938 26.23 7.93 32.86
N GLN A 939 26.28 8.92 33.76
CA GLN A 939 27.36 9.14 34.70
C GLN A 939 27.00 8.68 36.10
N PHE A 940 26.77 7.38 36.26
CA PHE A 940 26.50 6.79 37.58
C PHE A 940 27.28 5.49 37.80
N ASP A 941 27.51 5.17 39.07
CA ASP A 941 28.32 4.03 39.46
C ASP A 941 27.51 2.73 39.41
N TRP A 942 27.45 2.13 38.22
CA TRP A 942 26.74 0.89 37.95
C TRP A 942 27.60 -0.09 37.16
N ASN A 943 27.49 -1.37 37.50
CA ASN A 943 28.05 -2.48 36.73
C ASN A 943 27.21 -3.75 36.96
N PRO A 944 27.33 -4.79 36.11
CA PRO A 944 26.52 -5.99 36.23
C PRO A 944 26.59 -6.70 37.60
N SER A 945 27.73 -6.68 38.29
CA SER A 945 27.88 -7.35 39.59
C SER A 945 27.12 -6.67 40.75
N LYS A 946 26.69 -5.42 40.55
CA LYS A 946 25.88 -4.67 41.53
C LYS A 946 24.39 -4.88 41.36
N GLU A 947 23.96 -5.52 40.27
CA GLU A 947 22.55 -5.70 39.94
C GLU A 947 22.04 -7.06 40.45
N ILE A 948 21.17 -7.03 41.45
CA ILE A 948 20.68 -8.24 42.14
C ILE A 948 19.91 -9.17 41.19
N ASN A 949 19.25 -8.60 40.18
CA ASN A 949 18.37 -9.32 39.25
C ASN A 949 19.00 -9.54 37.86
N LEU A 950 20.33 -9.61 37.78
CA LEU A 950 21.07 -9.86 36.55
C LEU A 950 21.98 -11.09 36.70
N ASP A 951 21.49 -12.22 36.23
CA ASP A 951 22.22 -13.49 36.32
C ASP A 951 23.32 -13.61 35.26
N GLY A 952 24.40 -14.33 35.61
CA GLY A 952 25.48 -14.70 34.69
C GLY A 952 26.80 -13.97 34.92
N SER A 953 27.85 -14.44 34.24
CA SER A 953 29.16 -13.78 34.22
C SER A 953 29.19 -12.79 33.05
N TRP A 954 29.53 -11.54 33.35
CA TRP A 954 29.50 -10.44 32.38
C TRP A 954 30.89 -9.84 32.24
N GLN A 955 31.43 -9.85 31.02
CA GLN A 955 32.72 -9.26 30.69
C GLN A 955 32.51 -7.91 30.01
N LYS A 956 33.20 -6.88 30.50
CA LYS A 956 33.17 -5.55 29.86
C LYS A 956 33.81 -5.65 28.47
N PHE A 957 33.05 -5.28 27.45
CA PHE A 957 33.47 -5.30 26.05
C PHE A 957 33.86 -3.92 25.55
N VAL A 958 33.05 -2.89 25.84
CA VAL A 958 33.35 -1.48 25.51
C VAL A 958 33.30 -0.64 26.78
N ASP A 959 34.31 0.22 26.95
CA ASP A 959 34.37 1.21 28.01
C ASP A 959 34.68 2.60 27.41
N LYS A 960 33.66 3.46 27.28
CA LYS A 960 33.86 4.88 26.95
C LYS A 960 33.66 5.75 28.18
N GLY A 961 34.02 5.24 29.36
CA GLY A 961 34.00 5.97 30.62
C GLY A 961 32.59 6.42 31.00
N SER A 962 32.40 7.74 31.03
CA SER A 962 31.16 8.38 31.49
C SER A 962 30.04 8.40 30.45
N ASP A 963 30.33 8.10 29.17
CA ASP A 963 29.33 8.17 28.11
C ASP A 963 28.49 6.90 28.04
N TYR A 964 29.13 5.78 27.71
CA TYR A 964 28.49 4.47 27.65
C TYR A 964 29.46 3.33 27.92
N GLN A 965 28.91 2.22 28.39
CA GLN A 965 29.65 1.00 28.69
C GLN A 965 28.82 -0.21 28.25
N LEU A 966 29.47 -1.20 27.64
CA LEU A 966 28.86 -2.44 27.16
C LEU A 966 29.50 -3.65 27.83
N TRP A 967 28.68 -4.61 28.22
CA TRP A 967 29.12 -5.92 28.70
C TRP A 967 28.50 -7.01 27.84
N LEU A 968 29.30 -8.04 27.57
CA LEU A 968 28.86 -9.27 26.92
C LEU A 968 28.87 -10.40 27.94
N ARG A 969 27.88 -11.28 27.87
CA ARG A 969 27.84 -12.49 28.70
C ARG A 969 28.93 -13.46 28.24
N GLN A 970 29.63 -14.07 29.20
CA GLN A 970 30.67 -15.07 28.94
C GLN A 970 30.09 -16.44 28.60
#